data_AF-A0A965P263-F1
#
_entry.id   AF-A0A965P263-F1
#
_cell.length_a   1.000
_cell.length_b   1.000
_cell.length_c   1.000
_cell.angle_alpha   90.00
_cell.angle_beta   90.00
_cell.angle_gamma   90.00
#
_symmetry.space_group_name_H-M   'P 1'
#
loop_
_entity.id
_entity.type
_entity.pdbx_description
1 polymer ?
#
loop_
_entity_poly.entity_id
_entity_poly.type
_entity_poly.pdbx_seq_one_letter_code
_entity_poly.pdbx_strand_id
1 'polypeptide(L)'
;LSIDKNTKIALVGGNLGSRMINYDHFETELHLRYPENNLMVRNMCDGGDTPGFRPHSARFAPWAFPGAEKFQTEFANPSQSEGHIETHDQWMSRLKMDVVIGFFGYSESYEGKANIANYKAELEAFIKHTLAQKYNDVSAPQLAIVSPTAFEDLSAKIDLPNGTVQNANIALYAQAMKEVCEKNNVLFINAFDASKKWYAESKEDLTIDGFQLNNAGYKKLALLLADQVFGKKKPVIESKRADVYAAVAEKNWMWHTDYKIPNGVHVYGRRYNPFGPDNYPAEIEKIRQMTDNREAAIQASINGMKYDLAAADAKTRPLDPVKTNFNPDKNGSLKYLYGQEALNELKVPPGYKIELFASEEEFPNLAKPVQMTFDNKGRLWVVCMPSYPHYKPGDAKPNDKIIILEDTNNDGKADKETVFAEGLHVPVGMEITEHGVFVSQGTNLVLLKDTNGDDHADTKEVILSGFDDHDTHHEISAFVTDESGAIYMGEGVFLHTNVETPYGTVRATNGGFMRYNPARHHLERVAQLSIPNPWGIAFDKWGQNFFAETSGPDMRWMMPGSTKNRYGQTGHKSFTLIEDKHLVRPTSGLEFVSSRHFPENVQGDFLINNTIGFLGMKQHQLTDDGTGYKSKHRQDLIVSSDRNFRPVDMEFAPDGSLYLIDWHNILIGHMQHNARDPLRDHTHGRVYRVTYPSRP
;
A
#
# COMPACT_ATOMS: atom_id res chain seq x y z
N LEU A 1 7.33 -6.29 -33.62
CA LEU A 1 7.75 -7.58 -33.02
C LEU A 1 6.79 -8.66 -33.52
N SER A 2 7.27 -9.88 -33.70
CA SER A 2 6.42 -11.00 -34.12
C SER A 2 5.64 -11.57 -32.93
N ILE A 3 4.42 -12.03 -33.21
CA ILE A 3 3.65 -12.90 -32.33
C ILE A 3 3.55 -14.25 -33.03
N ASP A 4 4.10 -15.26 -32.38
CA ASP A 4 4.05 -16.66 -32.79
C ASP A 4 3.12 -17.42 -31.84
N LYS A 5 2.96 -18.73 -32.05
CA LYS A 5 2.18 -19.57 -31.14
C LYS A 5 2.95 -19.71 -29.82
N ASN A 6 2.25 -19.51 -28.71
CA ASN A 6 2.74 -19.52 -27.34
C ASN A 6 3.74 -18.40 -26.98
N THR A 7 3.71 -17.26 -27.68
CA THR A 7 4.57 -16.11 -27.35
C THR A 7 4.32 -15.62 -25.92
N LYS A 8 5.40 -15.46 -25.17
CA LYS A 8 5.40 -14.98 -23.77
C LYS A 8 6.00 -13.59 -23.66
N ILE A 9 5.27 -12.68 -23.04
CA ILE A 9 5.56 -11.24 -23.01
C ILE A 9 5.77 -10.79 -21.57
N ALA A 10 6.91 -10.18 -21.28
CA ALA A 10 7.19 -9.49 -20.02
C ALA A 10 7.13 -7.97 -20.20
N LEU A 11 6.52 -7.28 -19.23
CA LEU A 11 6.58 -5.82 -19.10
C LEU A 11 7.54 -5.48 -17.96
N VAL A 12 8.45 -4.54 -18.16
CA VAL A 12 9.38 -4.05 -17.13
C VAL A 12 9.47 -2.52 -17.15
N GLY A 13 9.74 -1.89 -16.01
CA GLY A 13 9.92 -0.45 -15.91
C GLY A 13 8.91 0.25 -15.00
N GLY A 14 8.77 1.56 -15.17
CA GLY A 14 8.14 2.49 -14.23
C GLY A 14 6.61 2.46 -14.16
N ASN A 15 6.06 3.49 -13.52
CA ASN A 15 4.64 3.56 -13.11
C ASN A 15 3.65 3.45 -14.29
N LEU A 16 3.98 3.99 -15.47
CA LEU A 16 3.13 3.90 -16.67
C LEU A 16 2.79 2.44 -17.01
N GLY A 17 3.79 1.56 -16.95
CA GLY A 17 3.62 0.12 -17.16
C GLY A 17 3.04 -0.59 -15.94
N SER A 18 3.46 -0.22 -14.73
CA SER A 18 3.02 -0.87 -13.49
C SER A 18 1.50 -0.79 -13.31
N ARG A 19 0.93 0.40 -13.51
CA ARG A 19 -0.51 0.66 -13.34
C ARG A 19 -1.39 0.00 -14.40
N MET A 20 -0.84 -0.55 -15.49
CA MET A 20 -1.63 -1.28 -16.50
C MET A 20 -2.43 -2.44 -15.89
N ILE A 21 -1.93 -3.03 -14.80
CA ILE A 21 -2.58 -4.15 -14.11
C ILE A 21 -3.90 -3.75 -13.42
N ASN A 22 -4.13 -2.45 -13.19
CA ASN A 22 -5.36 -1.94 -12.59
C ASN A 22 -6.47 -1.72 -13.63
N TYR A 23 -6.16 -1.86 -14.93
CA TYR A 23 -7.07 -1.55 -16.03
C TYR A 23 -7.13 -2.63 -17.12
N ASP A 24 -6.17 -3.55 -17.21
CA ASP A 24 -6.19 -4.79 -18.01
C ASP A 24 -6.45 -4.68 -19.53
N HIS A 25 -6.49 -3.47 -20.09
CA HIS A 25 -6.84 -3.26 -21.50
C HIS A 25 -5.83 -3.85 -22.48
N PHE A 26 -4.53 -3.79 -22.18
CA PHE A 26 -3.50 -4.19 -23.13
C PHE A 26 -3.49 -5.70 -23.39
N GLU A 27 -3.46 -6.51 -22.35
CA GLU A 27 -3.49 -7.97 -22.50
C GLU A 27 -4.81 -8.44 -23.09
N THR A 28 -5.93 -7.85 -22.67
CA THR A 28 -7.24 -8.07 -23.29
C THR A 28 -7.19 -7.81 -24.79
N GLU A 29 -6.64 -6.67 -25.22
CA GLU A 29 -6.52 -6.32 -26.63
C GLU A 29 -5.67 -7.32 -27.42
N LEU A 30 -4.58 -7.84 -26.83
CA LEU A 30 -3.76 -8.88 -27.46
C LEU A 30 -4.53 -10.18 -27.67
N HIS A 31 -5.23 -10.67 -26.64
CA HIS A 31 -6.05 -11.89 -26.76
C HIS A 31 -7.16 -11.76 -27.80
N LEU A 32 -7.78 -10.59 -27.92
CA LEU A 32 -8.82 -10.36 -28.93
C LEU A 32 -8.27 -10.31 -30.36
N ARG A 33 -7.03 -9.85 -30.55
CA ARG A 33 -6.37 -9.78 -31.87
C ARG A 33 -5.73 -11.11 -32.27
N TYR A 34 -5.26 -11.90 -31.32
CA TYR A 34 -4.49 -13.13 -31.54
C TYR A 34 -5.07 -14.31 -30.75
N PRO A 35 -6.37 -14.65 -30.95
CA PRO A 35 -7.05 -15.67 -30.14
C PRO A 35 -6.43 -17.08 -30.27
N GLU A 36 -5.80 -17.39 -31.40
CA GLU A 36 -5.21 -18.70 -31.69
C GLU A 36 -3.76 -18.86 -31.19
N ASN A 37 -3.18 -17.79 -30.65
CA ASN A 37 -1.75 -17.74 -30.35
C ASN A 37 -1.40 -18.17 -28.92
N ASN A 38 -2.38 -18.41 -28.03
CA ASN A 38 -2.13 -18.84 -26.65
C ASN A 38 -1.05 -17.99 -25.95
N LEU A 39 -1.25 -16.67 -25.94
CA LEU A 39 -0.30 -15.71 -25.38
C LEU A 39 -0.24 -15.79 -23.86
N MET A 40 0.90 -15.43 -23.29
CA MET A 40 1.07 -15.23 -21.85
C MET A 40 1.69 -13.85 -21.59
N VAL A 41 1.05 -13.02 -20.79
CA VAL A 41 1.57 -11.68 -20.42
C VAL A 41 1.84 -11.60 -18.92
N ARG A 42 3.01 -11.08 -18.56
CA ARG A 42 3.45 -10.90 -17.17
C ARG A 42 3.94 -9.47 -16.95
N ASN A 43 3.20 -8.72 -16.14
CA ASN A 43 3.57 -7.37 -15.77
C ASN A 43 4.53 -7.40 -14.57
N MET A 44 5.79 -7.03 -14.80
CA MET A 44 6.84 -6.96 -13.78
C MET A 44 7.32 -5.51 -13.59
N CYS A 45 6.49 -4.53 -13.97
CA CYS A 45 6.76 -3.11 -13.77
C CYS A 45 6.48 -2.70 -12.32
N ASP A 46 7.25 -1.75 -11.82
CA ASP A 46 7.06 -1.15 -10.50
C ASP A 46 7.27 0.37 -10.56
N GLY A 47 6.62 1.10 -9.64
CA GLY A 47 6.78 2.55 -9.55
C GLY A 47 8.25 2.94 -9.37
N GLY A 48 8.73 3.92 -10.13
CA GLY A 48 10.10 4.42 -10.01
C GLY A 48 11.18 3.47 -10.56
N ASP A 49 10.84 2.35 -11.18
CA ASP A 49 11.83 1.50 -11.86
C ASP A 49 12.43 2.22 -13.08
N THR A 50 13.75 2.14 -13.20
CA THR A 50 14.54 2.71 -14.32
C THR A 50 15.23 1.57 -15.09
N PRO A 51 15.96 1.84 -16.19
CA PRO A 51 16.69 0.80 -16.90
C PRO A 51 17.69 0.07 -16.01
N GLY A 52 18.39 0.78 -15.10
CA GLY A 52 19.45 0.21 -14.25
C GLY A 52 19.08 0.00 -12.77
N PHE A 53 18.10 0.74 -12.24
CA PHE A 53 17.72 0.70 -10.82
C PHE A 53 16.28 0.20 -10.60
N ARG A 54 16.15 -0.90 -9.85
CA ARG A 54 14.91 -1.64 -9.52
C ARG A 54 14.98 -2.19 -8.07
N PRO A 55 14.87 -1.29 -7.07
CA PRO A 55 15.00 -1.68 -5.67
C PRO A 55 13.88 -2.63 -5.26
N HIS A 56 14.15 -3.49 -4.28
CA HIS A 56 13.13 -4.34 -3.68
C HIS A 56 13.56 -4.76 -2.28
N SER A 57 12.61 -4.79 -1.36
CA SER A 57 12.83 -5.05 0.07
C SER A 57 13.44 -6.41 0.36
N ALA A 58 13.06 -7.41 -0.45
CA ALA A 58 13.57 -8.78 -0.40
C ALA A 58 14.79 -9.08 -1.29
N ARG A 59 15.50 -8.06 -1.83
CA ARG A 59 16.72 -8.27 -2.62
C ARG A 59 17.88 -7.45 -2.07
N PHE A 60 19.07 -8.06 -2.00
CA PHE A 60 20.28 -7.36 -1.57
C PHE A 60 20.69 -6.24 -2.54
N ALA A 61 20.66 -6.52 -3.85
CA ALA A 61 21.06 -5.56 -4.88
C ALA A 61 19.82 -4.92 -5.54
N PRO A 62 19.77 -3.59 -5.67
CA PRO A 62 18.68 -2.90 -6.36
C PRO A 62 18.92 -2.79 -7.87
N TRP A 63 19.89 -3.51 -8.42
CA TRP A 63 20.36 -3.34 -9.79
C TRP A 63 19.62 -4.25 -10.75
N ALA A 64 19.14 -3.70 -11.86
CA ALA A 64 18.46 -4.46 -12.91
C ALA A 64 19.39 -5.46 -13.62
N PHE A 65 20.70 -5.16 -13.66
CA PHE A 65 21.74 -5.97 -14.26
C PHE A 65 23.11 -5.68 -13.65
N PRO A 66 24.10 -6.58 -13.78
CA PRO A 66 25.45 -6.35 -13.28
C PRO A 66 26.12 -5.11 -13.89
N GLY A 67 26.64 -4.21 -13.06
CA GLY A 67 27.30 -2.98 -13.52
C GLY A 67 26.35 -1.80 -13.75
N ALA A 68 25.07 -1.92 -13.40
CA ALA A 68 24.13 -0.81 -13.47
C ALA A 68 24.41 0.28 -12.43
N GLU A 69 25.07 -0.06 -11.32
CA GLU A 69 25.43 0.86 -10.23
C GLU A 69 26.26 2.06 -10.70
N LYS A 70 27.02 1.92 -11.79
CA LYS A 70 27.86 3.00 -12.33
C LYS A 70 27.06 4.18 -12.91
N PHE A 71 25.78 3.98 -13.20
CA PHE A 71 24.89 5.01 -13.73
C PHE A 71 24.15 5.77 -12.63
N GLN A 72 24.30 5.33 -11.38
CA GLN A 72 23.54 5.83 -10.24
C GLN A 72 24.51 6.38 -9.20
N THR A 73 24.28 7.62 -8.79
CA THR A 73 25.10 8.28 -7.74
C THR A 73 24.31 8.42 -6.44
N GLU A 74 23.10 8.96 -6.52
CA GLU A 74 22.21 9.16 -5.37
C GLU A 74 21.71 7.84 -4.78
N PHE A 75 21.38 6.86 -5.64
CA PHE A 75 20.77 5.58 -5.25
C PHE A 75 21.78 4.45 -5.02
N ALA A 76 23.08 4.72 -5.13
CA ALA A 76 24.13 3.71 -4.92
C ALA A 76 24.34 3.34 -3.45
N ASN A 77 23.72 4.07 -2.50
CA ASN A 77 23.80 3.72 -1.09
C ASN A 77 23.00 2.43 -0.80
N PRO A 78 23.61 1.43 -0.13
CA PRO A 78 22.89 0.21 0.23
C PRO A 78 21.75 0.50 1.20
N SER A 79 20.53 0.08 0.86
CA SER A 79 19.36 0.14 1.74
C SER A 79 19.37 -0.92 2.84
N GLN A 80 20.39 -1.79 2.90
CA GLN A 80 20.46 -2.92 3.83
C GLN A 80 19.29 -3.92 3.67
N SER A 81 18.71 -4.00 2.46
CA SER A 81 17.71 -5.00 2.10
C SER A 81 18.27 -6.42 2.20
N GLU A 82 17.40 -7.36 2.57
CA GLU A 82 17.76 -8.76 2.82
C GLU A 82 16.67 -9.65 2.26
N GLY A 83 17.06 -10.70 1.53
CA GLY A 83 16.13 -11.68 1.01
C GLY A 83 16.67 -12.39 -0.22
N HIS A 84 15.79 -13.21 -0.81
CA HIS A 84 16.13 -14.13 -1.89
C HIS A 84 15.05 -14.19 -2.97
N ILE A 85 14.22 -13.15 -3.11
CA ILE A 85 13.27 -13.09 -4.24
C ILE A 85 14.07 -13.04 -5.55
N GLU A 86 13.55 -13.71 -6.58
CA GLU A 86 14.15 -13.72 -7.91
C GLU A 86 14.25 -12.28 -8.48
N THR A 87 15.36 -12.02 -9.17
CA THR A 87 15.53 -10.86 -10.05
C THR A 87 14.62 -10.96 -11.27
N HIS A 88 14.35 -9.84 -11.95
CA HIS A 88 13.59 -9.86 -13.21
C HIS A 88 14.16 -10.84 -14.24
N ASP A 89 15.48 -10.94 -14.38
CA ASP A 89 16.12 -11.91 -15.30
C ASP A 89 15.83 -13.36 -14.91
N GLN A 90 15.83 -13.69 -13.62
CA GLN A 90 15.49 -15.02 -13.13
C GLN A 90 14.01 -15.34 -13.37
N TRP A 91 13.11 -14.38 -13.09
CA TRP A 91 11.68 -14.52 -13.41
C TRP A 91 11.46 -14.76 -14.91
N MET A 92 12.06 -13.93 -15.77
CA MET A 92 11.93 -14.06 -17.22
C MET A 92 12.52 -15.38 -17.73
N SER A 93 13.65 -15.83 -17.19
CA SER A 93 14.28 -17.12 -17.52
C SER A 93 13.42 -18.31 -17.10
N ARG A 94 12.83 -18.27 -15.90
CA ARG A 94 11.96 -19.33 -15.40
C ARG A 94 10.67 -19.43 -16.20
N LEU A 95 10.10 -18.28 -16.56
CA LEU A 95 8.85 -18.20 -17.31
C LEU A 95 9.04 -18.33 -18.83
N LYS A 96 10.30 -18.35 -19.31
CA LYS A 96 10.70 -18.52 -20.72
C LYS A 96 10.22 -17.39 -21.62
N MET A 97 10.46 -16.14 -21.22
CA MET A 97 9.99 -14.96 -21.94
C MET A 97 10.62 -14.82 -23.33
N ASP A 98 9.79 -14.47 -24.32
CA ASP A 98 10.20 -14.26 -25.71
C ASP A 98 10.28 -12.77 -26.07
N VAL A 99 9.43 -11.95 -25.45
CA VAL A 99 9.30 -10.52 -25.70
C VAL A 99 9.45 -9.76 -24.39
N VAL A 100 10.22 -8.68 -24.41
CA VAL A 100 10.34 -7.73 -23.30
C VAL A 100 9.90 -6.35 -23.80
N ILE A 101 9.01 -5.70 -23.04
CA ILE A 101 8.56 -4.32 -23.30
C ILE A 101 8.97 -3.47 -22.10
N GLY A 102 9.89 -2.52 -22.32
CA GLY A 102 10.41 -1.62 -21.30
C GLY A 102 9.70 -0.27 -21.27
N PHE A 103 9.29 0.21 -20.09
CA PHE A 103 8.65 1.51 -19.87
C PHE A 103 9.57 2.38 -19.00
N PHE A 104 10.28 3.33 -19.59
CA PHE A 104 11.32 4.11 -18.87
C PHE A 104 11.24 5.60 -19.19
N GLY A 105 11.98 6.41 -18.45
CA GLY A 105 12.25 7.81 -18.78
C GLY A 105 11.37 8.84 -18.05
N TYR A 106 10.35 8.43 -17.29
CA TYR A 106 9.52 9.40 -16.54
C TYR A 106 10.29 9.95 -15.33
N SER A 107 10.66 9.06 -14.40
CA SER A 107 11.45 9.41 -13.21
C SER A 107 12.73 10.15 -13.59
N GLU A 108 13.42 9.65 -14.60
CA GLU A 108 14.71 10.15 -15.08
C GLU A 108 14.57 11.54 -15.72
N SER A 109 13.42 11.86 -16.33
CA SER A 109 13.20 13.18 -16.94
C SER A 109 13.27 14.35 -15.95
N TYR A 110 13.04 14.09 -14.66
CA TYR A 110 13.15 15.12 -13.61
C TYR A 110 14.60 15.49 -13.27
N GLU A 111 15.59 14.72 -13.71
CA GLU A 111 17.01 15.07 -13.60
C GLU A 111 17.45 16.11 -14.67
N GLY A 112 16.57 16.35 -15.65
CA GLY A 112 16.71 17.39 -16.65
C GLY A 112 17.83 17.17 -17.66
N LYS A 113 18.09 18.20 -18.47
CA LYS A 113 19.01 18.13 -19.62
C LYS A 113 20.44 17.66 -19.26
N ALA A 114 20.89 17.95 -18.05
CA ALA A 114 22.25 17.63 -17.61
C ALA A 114 22.51 16.11 -17.54
N ASN A 115 21.49 15.28 -17.26
CA ASN A 115 21.69 13.84 -17.08
C ASN A 115 21.38 12.98 -18.31
N ILE A 116 21.01 13.58 -19.45
CA ILE A 116 20.68 12.85 -20.68
C ILE A 116 21.80 11.92 -21.14
N ALA A 117 23.07 12.34 -21.04
CA ALA A 117 24.20 11.52 -21.45
C ALA A 117 24.32 10.25 -20.60
N ASN A 118 24.12 10.37 -19.28
CA ASN A 118 24.12 9.23 -18.37
C ASN A 118 22.93 8.31 -18.65
N TYR A 119 21.73 8.87 -18.80
CA TYR A 119 20.52 8.10 -19.12
C TYR A 119 20.64 7.31 -20.44
N LYS A 120 21.20 7.92 -21.49
CA LYS A 120 21.49 7.21 -22.75
C LYS A 120 22.40 6.01 -22.53
N ALA A 121 23.45 6.18 -21.73
CA ALA A 121 24.41 5.13 -21.44
C ALA A 121 23.79 4.00 -20.60
N GLU A 122 22.93 4.34 -19.64
CA GLU A 122 22.18 3.39 -18.81
C GLU A 122 21.20 2.57 -19.65
N LEU A 123 20.38 3.24 -20.47
CA LEU A 123 19.43 2.57 -21.37
C LEU A 123 20.14 1.70 -22.41
N GLU A 124 21.26 2.15 -22.97
CA GLU A 124 22.05 1.35 -23.90
C GLU A 124 22.62 0.10 -23.22
N ALA A 125 23.06 0.22 -21.95
CA ALA A 125 23.53 -0.92 -21.18
C ALA A 125 22.41 -1.91 -20.87
N PHE A 126 21.22 -1.43 -20.50
CA PHE A 126 20.03 -2.27 -20.32
C PHE A 126 19.71 -3.05 -21.61
N ILE A 127 19.62 -2.36 -22.76
CA ILE A 127 19.33 -2.99 -24.06
C ILE A 127 20.35 -4.08 -24.38
N LYS A 128 21.65 -3.77 -24.23
CA LYS A 128 22.72 -4.74 -24.51
C LYS A 128 22.66 -5.94 -23.57
N HIS A 129 22.41 -5.70 -22.28
CA HIS A 129 22.26 -6.76 -21.29
C HIS A 129 21.09 -7.68 -21.62
N THR A 130 19.90 -7.12 -21.87
CA THR A 130 18.69 -7.87 -22.18
C THR A 130 18.82 -8.67 -23.48
N LEU A 131 19.40 -8.09 -24.54
CA LEU A 131 19.62 -8.79 -25.81
C LEU A 131 20.76 -9.84 -25.74
N ALA A 132 21.59 -9.82 -24.71
CA ALA A 132 22.56 -10.88 -24.45
C ALA A 132 21.96 -12.08 -23.71
N GLN A 133 20.77 -11.94 -23.12
CA GLN A 133 20.10 -13.03 -22.43
C GLN A 133 19.45 -14.02 -23.40
N LYS A 134 19.19 -15.23 -22.91
CA LYS A 134 18.38 -16.25 -23.61
C LYS A 134 17.31 -16.78 -22.65
N TYR A 135 16.35 -15.93 -22.29
CA TYR A 135 15.34 -16.28 -21.30
C TYR A 135 14.53 -17.53 -21.68
N ASN A 136 14.29 -17.74 -22.98
CA ASN A 136 13.60 -18.93 -23.51
C ASN A 136 14.55 -20.10 -23.85
N ASP A 137 15.81 -20.05 -23.41
CA ASP A 137 16.89 -21.02 -23.70
C ASP A 137 17.32 -21.14 -25.17
N VAL A 138 16.65 -20.45 -26.10
CA VAL A 138 16.86 -20.61 -27.55
C VAL A 138 17.51 -19.37 -28.15
N SER A 139 16.95 -18.21 -27.89
CA SER A 139 17.23 -16.96 -28.61
C SER A 139 17.24 -15.74 -27.70
N ALA A 140 17.85 -14.66 -28.17
CA ALA A 140 17.68 -13.36 -27.53
C ALA A 140 16.20 -12.92 -27.57
N PRO A 141 15.69 -12.24 -26.53
CA PRO A 141 14.33 -11.75 -26.54
C PRO A 141 14.13 -10.68 -27.62
N GLN A 142 12.92 -10.59 -28.16
CA GLN A 142 12.51 -9.40 -28.89
C GLN A 142 12.30 -8.25 -27.91
N LEU A 143 12.81 -7.06 -28.22
CA LEU A 143 12.78 -5.92 -27.30
C LEU A 143 12.06 -4.72 -27.93
N ALA A 144 11.16 -4.11 -27.15
CA ALA A 144 10.60 -2.80 -27.42
C ALA A 144 10.77 -1.87 -26.21
N ILE A 145 11.01 -0.59 -26.46
CA ILE A 145 11.11 0.45 -25.44
C ILE A 145 10.04 1.50 -25.69
N VAL A 146 9.27 1.82 -24.66
CA VAL A 146 8.14 2.76 -24.68
C VAL A 146 8.55 4.01 -23.91
N SER A 147 8.43 5.18 -24.54
CA SER A 147 8.62 6.46 -23.86
C SER A 147 7.52 6.72 -22.82
N PRO A 148 7.70 7.67 -21.90
CA PRO A 148 6.58 8.19 -21.12
C PRO A 148 5.52 8.82 -22.02
N THR A 149 4.30 8.98 -21.53
CA THR A 149 3.30 9.88 -22.12
C THR A 149 3.69 11.33 -21.87
N ALA A 150 3.09 12.24 -22.63
CA ALA A 150 3.13 13.66 -22.32
C ALA A 150 2.36 13.96 -21.03
N PHE A 151 2.68 15.10 -20.44
CA PHE A 151 1.96 15.68 -19.33
C PHE A 151 0.74 16.44 -19.87
N GLU A 152 -0.46 16.06 -19.45
CA GLU A 152 -1.73 16.71 -19.73
C GLU A 152 -1.90 17.95 -18.84
N ASP A 153 -2.27 19.09 -19.42
CA ASP A 153 -2.46 20.31 -18.64
C ASP A 153 -3.83 20.31 -17.95
N LEU A 154 -3.82 19.93 -16.67
CA LEU A 154 -4.98 19.96 -15.78
C LEU A 154 -4.95 21.15 -14.81
N SER A 155 -4.00 22.09 -14.98
CA SER A 155 -3.75 23.18 -14.02
C SER A 155 -4.92 24.16 -13.84
N ALA A 156 -5.87 24.17 -14.78
CA ALA A 156 -7.10 24.94 -14.66
C ALA A 156 -8.16 24.29 -13.74
N LYS A 157 -8.01 23.00 -13.42
CA LYS A 157 -8.97 22.21 -12.62
C LYS A 157 -8.42 21.83 -11.26
N ILE A 158 -7.12 21.53 -11.20
CA ILE A 158 -6.40 21.05 -10.02
C ILE A 158 -5.10 21.85 -9.92
N ASP A 159 -4.66 22.21 -8.71
CA ASP A 159 -3.41 22.98 -8.51
C ASP A 159 -2.17 22.09 -8.74
N LEU A 160 -1.92 21.79 -10.02
CA LEU A 160 -0.85 20.96 -10.56
C LEU A 160 0.08 21.78 -11.46
N PRO A 161 1.29 21.28 -11.76
CA PRO A 161 2.08 21.81 -12.87
C PRO A 161 1.29 21.80 -14.19
N ASN A 162 1.43 22.84 -15.00
CA ASN A 162 0.76 22.95 -16.31
C ASN A 162 1.43 22.12 -17.43
N GLY A 163 2.37 21.25 -17.09
CA GLY A 163 3.08 20.40 -18.03
C GLY A 163 4.13 21.09 -18.91
N THR A 164 4.35 22.41 -18.85
CA THR A 164 5.31 23.09 -19.75
C THR A 164 6.75 22.60 -19.54
N VAL A 165 7.21 22.59 -18.29
CA VAL A 165 8.57 22.14 -17.94
C VAL A 165 8.68 20.62 -18.08
N GLN A 166 7.66 19.91 -17.60
CA GLN A 166 7.59 18.45 -17.65
C GLN A 166 7.65 17.96 -19.10
N ASN A 167 6.82 18.49 -20.01
CA ASN A 167 6.83 18.08 -21.42
C ASN A 167 8.13 18.43 -22.13
N ALA A 168 8.80 19.54 -21.78
CA ALA A 168 10.10 19.87 -22.34
C ALA A 168 11.16 18.81 -21.97
N ASN A 169 11.18 18.38 -20.71
CA ASN A 169 12.09 17.33 -20.24
C ASN A 169 11.71 15.96 -20.82
N ILE A 170 10.45 15.54 -20.76
CA ILE A 170 9.99 14.25 -21.29
C ILE A 170 10.30 14.15 -22.79
N ALA A 171 10.11 15.23 -23.56
CA ALA A 171 10.48 15.25 -24.99
C ALA A 171 11.97 14.96 -25.22
N LEU A 172 12.85 15.56 -24.41
CA LEU A 172 14.29 15.33 -24.50
C LEU A 172 14.66 13.87 -24.20
N TYR A 173 14.04 13.28 -23.18
CA TYR A 173 14.28 11.89 -22.80
C TYR A 173 13.69 10.92 -23.84
N ALA A 174 12.48 11.16 -24.34
CA ALA A 174 11.89 10.37 -25.43
C ALA A 174 12.76 10.40 -26.70
N GLN A 175 13.33 11.56 -27.04
CA GLN A 175 14.28 11.67 -28.16
C GLN A 175 15.58 10.90 -27.88
N ALA A 176 16.10 10.97 -26.65
CA ALA A 176 17.27 10.20 -26.25
C ALA A 176 17.03 8.68 -26.33
N MET A 177 15.87 8.21 -25.90
CA MET A 177 15.44 6.81 -26.00
C MET A 177 15.38 6.35 -27.45
N LYS A 178 14.78 7.18 -28.32
CA LYS A 178 14.71 6.91 -29.77
C LYS A 178 16.10 6.70 -30.37
N GLU A 179 17.03 7.61 -30.13
CA GLU A 179 18.40 7.53 -30.66
C GLU A 179 19.13 6.28 -30.19
N VAL A 180 18.99 5.91 -28.91
CA VAL A 180 19.60 4.70 -28.36
C VAL A 180 18.96 3.44 -28.97
N CYS A 181 17.64 3.42 -29.15
CA CYS A 181 16.94 2.29 -29.76
C CYS A 181 17.32 2.13 -31.24
N GLU A 182 17.36 3.22 -32.02
CA GLU A 182 17.79 3.21 -33.42
C GLU A 182 19.23 2.70 -33.56
N LYS A 183 20.14 3.19 -32.71
CA LYS A 183 21.54 2.74 -32.66
C LYS A 183 21.67 1.23 -32.42
N ASN A 184 20.78 0.63 -31.62
CA ASN A 184 20.83 -0.77 -31.23
C ASN A 184 19.82 -1.65 -32.00
N ASN A 185 19.14 -1.11 -33.02
CA ASN A 185 18.10 -1.80 -33.79
C ASN A 185 16.98 -2.40 -32.91
N VAL A 186 16.56 -1.64 -31.91
CA VAL A 186 15.45 -1.97 -30.99
C VAL A 186 14.22 -1.16 -31.36
N LEU A 187 13.03 -1.74 -31.22
CA LEU A 187 11.78 -1.05 -31.52
C LEU A 187 11.51 0.04 -30.47
N PHE A 188 11.33 1.28 -30.92
CA PHE A 188 10.94 2.40 -30.06
C PHE A 188 9.49 2.81 -30.29
N ILE A 189 8.72 2.92 -29.21
CA ILE A 189 7.32 3.34 -29.20
C ILE A 189 7.24 4.74 -28.58
N ASN A 190 6.86 5.73 -29.39
CA ASN A 190 6.77 7.13 -28.96
C ASN A 190 5.38 7.43 -28.38
N ALA A 191 5.16 7.04 -27.13
CA ALA A 191 3.93 7.34 -26.41
C ALA A 191 3.78 8.83 -26.11
N PHE A 192 4.87 9.59 -26.05
CA PHE A 192 4.86 11.03 -25.79
C PHE A 192 4.13 11.80 -26.89
N ASP A 193 4.55 11.63 -28.15
CA ASP A 193 3.89 12.31 -29.27
C ASP A 193 2.48 11.79 -29.54
N ALA A 194 2.23 10.51 -29.27
CA ALA A 194 0.89 9.93 -29.39
C ALA A 194 -0.08 10.56 -28.38
N SER A 195 0.32 10.65 -27.11
CA SER A 195 -0.52 11.19 -26.03
C SER A 195 -0.77 12.68 -26.16
N LYS A 196 0.18 13.50 -26.63
CA LYS A 196 -0.11 14.91 -26.98
C LYS A 196 -1.29 15.06 -27.93
N LYS A 197 -1.40 14.17 -28.92
CA LYS A 197 -2.54 14.17 -29.85
C LYS A 197 -3.82 13.77 -29.13
N TRP A 198 -3.76 12.77 -28.26
CA TRP A 198 -4.92 12.34 -27.47
C TRP A 198 -5.47 13.48 -26.61
N TYR A 199 -4.60 14.20 -25.89
CA TYR A 199 -5.03 15.31 -25.02
C TYR A 199 -5.59 16.48 -25.84
N ALA A 200 -5.05 16.75 -27.02
CA ALA A 200 -5.58 17.81 -27.91
C ALA A 200 -6.93 17.46 -28.55
N GLU A 201 -7.21 16.17 -28.76
CA GLU A 201 -8.41 15.68 -29.45
C GLU A 201 -9.53 15.23 -28.48
N SER A 202 -9.18 14.89 -27.24
CA SER A 202 -10.13 14.41 -26.23
C SER A 202 -10.91 15.57 -25.62
N LYS A 203 -12.18 15.32 -25.30
CA LYS A 203 -13.01 16.24 -24.48
C LYS A 203 -12.94 15.93 -22.99
N GLU A 204 -12.63 14.68 -22.67
CA GLU A 204 -12.48 14.18 -21.30
C GLU A 204 -11.00 14.14 -20.95
N ASP A 205 -10.69 14.40 -19.69
CA ASP A 205 -9.33 14.25 -19.16
C ASP A 205 -8.93 12.77 -19.28
N LEU A 206 -7.68 12.53 -19.67
CA LEU A 206 -7.14 11.18 -19.87
C LEU A 206 -6.15 10.78 -18.77
N THR A 207 -5.81 11.70 -17.90
CA THR A 207 -5.01 11.52 -16.69
C THR A 207 -5.77 12.01 -15.46
N ILE A 208 -5.34 11.57 -14.27
CA ILE A 208 -5.93 12.00 -12.99
C ILE A 208 -5.15 13.17 -12.36
N ASP A 209 -3.91 13.37 -12.77
CA ASP A 209 -2.97 14.32 -12.17
C ASP A 209 -1.96 14.90 -13.18
N GLY A 210 -2.32 14.83 -14.46
CA GLY A 210 -1.48 15.30 -15.57
C GLY A 210 -0.53 14.25 -16.12
N PHE A 211 -0.20 13.15 -15.41
CA PHE A 211 0.69 12.12 -15.96
C PHE A 211 0.18 10.68 -15.79
N GLN A 212 -0.53 10.37 -14.71
CA GLN A 212 -1.09 9.04 -14.49
C GLN A 212 -2.36 8.89 -15.31
N LEU A 213 -2.32 8.01 -16.32
CA LEU A 213 -3.48 7.73 -17.14
C LEU A 213 -4.64 7.19 -16.29
N ASN A 214 -5.85 7.65 -16.59
CA ASN A 214 -7.08 7.03 -16.09
C ASN A 214 -7.49 5.85 -16.99
N ASN A 215 -8.66 5.26 -16.72
CA ASN A 215 -9.18 4.13 -17.50
C ASN A 215 -9.29 4.43 -19.01
N ALA A 216 -9.73 5.64 -19.39
CA ALA A 216 -9.85 6.06 -20.79
C ALA A 216 -8.46 6.25 -21.43
N GLY A 217 -7.51 6.82 -20.69
CA GLY A 217 -6.11 6.93 -21.10
C GLY A 217 -5.48 5.56 -21.35
N TYR A 218 -5.66 4.59 -20.45
CA TYR A 218 -5.12 3.24 -20.60
C TYR A 218 -5.75 2.47 -21.77
N LYS A 219 -7.02 2.71 -22.11
CA LYS A 219 -7.62 2.17 -23.35
C LYS A 219 -6.90 2.67 -24.60
N LYS A 220 -6.55 3.96 -24.66
CA LYS A 220 -5.78 4.53 -25.79
C LYS A 220 -4.35 3.99 -25.83
N LEU A 221 -3.69 3.88 -24.67
CA LEU A 221 -2.36 3.30 -24.57
C LEU A 221 -2.34 1.84 -25.02
N ALA A 222 -3.32 1.03 -24.61
CA ALA A 222 -3.43 -0.37 -25.03
C ALA A 222 -3.49 -0.54 -26.54
N LEU A 223 -4.30 0.29 -27.23
CA LEU A 223 -4.39 0.28 -28.69
C LEU A 223 -3.07 0.73 -29.35
N LEU A 224 -2.44 1.78 -28.82
CA LEU A 224 -1.13 2.25 -29.30
C LEU A 224 -0.08 1.14 -29.22
N LEU A 225 0.04 0.50 -28.05
CA LEU A 225 1.00 -0.56 -27.81
C LEU A 225 0.72 -1.76 -28.71
N ALA A 226 -0.53 -2.23 -28.79
CA ALA A 226 -0.88 -3.35 -29.64
C ALA A 226 -0.59 -3.05 -31.13
N ASP A 227 -0.91 -1.84 -31.61
CA ASP A 227 -0.65 -1.43 -33.00
C ASP A 227 0.83 -1.28 -33.32
N GLN A 228 1.60 -0.62 -32.46
CA GLN A 228 2.98 -0.27 -32.78
C GLN A 228 3.98 -1.37 -32.39
N VAL A 229 3.71 -2.15 -31.33
CA VAL A 229 4.59 -3.25 -30.93
C VAL A 229 4.38 -4.47 -31.82
N PHE A 230 3.14 -4.85 -32.12
CA PHE A 230 2.83 -6.11 -32.81
C PHE A 230 2.18 -5.95 -34.19
N GLY A 231 1.98 -4.71 -34.62
CA GLY A 231 1.38 -4.38 -35.91
C GLY A 231 -0.12 -4.10 -35.80
N LYS A 232 -0.58 -3.15 -36.61
CA LYS A 232 -1.98 -2.73 -36.64
C LYS A 232 -2.88 -3.86 -37.12
N LYS A 233 -3.72 -4.37 -36.22
CA LYS A 233 -4.69 -5.45 -36.48
C LYS A 233 -5.98 -5.14 -35.73
N LYS A 234 -7.13 -5.42 -36.32
CA LYS A 234 -8.41 -5.32 -35.62
C LYS A 234 -8.62 -6.53 -34.71
N PRO A 235 -9.30 -6.37 -33.56
CA PRO A 235 -9.83 -7.49 -32.79
C PRO A 235 -10.62 -8.46 -33.68
N VAL A 236 -10.36 -9.75 -33.56
CA VAL A 236 -11.02 -10.82 -34.32
C VAL A 236 -12.31 -11.27 -33.61
N ILE A 237 -12.32 -11.20 -32.28
CA ILE A 237 -13.40 -11.69 -31.41
C ILE A 237 -13.93 -10.59 -30.47
N GLU A 238 -14.15 -9.38 -31.01
CA GLU A 238 -14.57 -8.20 -30.23
C GLU A 238 -15.81 -8.43 -29.34
N SER A 239 -16.75 -9.28 -29.80
CA SER A 239 -17.94 -9.64 -29.02
C SER A 239 -17.64 -10.32 -27.69
N LYS A 240 -16.43 -10.83 -27.48
CA LYS A 240 -15.97 -11.51 -26.26
C LYS A 240 -15.14 -10.61 -25.33
N ARG A 241 -15.00 -9.32 -25.64
CA ARG A 241 -14.14 -8.40 -24.88
C ARG A 241 -14.44 -8.41 -23.38
N ALA A 242 -15.71 -8.34 -22.98
CA ALA A 242 -16.07 -8.30 -21.57
C ALA A 242 -15.63 -9.57 -20.81
N ASP A 243 -15.88 -10.74 -21.39
CA ASP A 243 -15.52 -12.03 -20.78
C ASP A 243 -14.00 -12.25 -20.73
N VAL A 244 -13.29 -11.83 -21.79
CA VAL A 244 -11.82 -11.89 -21.82
C VAL A 244 -11.21 -10.90 -20.83
N TYR A 245 -11.75 -9.67 -20.76
CA TYR A 245 -11.33 -8.66 -19.80
C TYR A 245 -11.46 -9.15 -18.36
N ALA A 246 -12.62 -9.72 -17.99
CA ALA A 246 -12.85 -10.24 -16.65
C ALA A 246 -11.88 -11.40 -16.33
N ALA A 247 -11.63 -12.30 -17.28
CA ALA A 247 -10.67 -13.40 -17.10
C ALA A 247 -9.22 -12.90 -16.96
N VAL A 248 -8.82 -11.88 -17.73
CA VAL A 248 -7.51 -11.23 -17.62
C VAL A 248 -7.35 -10.55 -16.26
N ALA A 249 -8.37 -9.81 -15.79
CA ALA A 249 -8.34 -9.16 -14.48
C ALA A 249 -8.18 -10.18 -13.34
N GLU A 250 -8.92 -11.29 -13.39
CA GLU A 250 -8.77 -12.40 -12.43
C GLU A 250 -7.37 -13.02 -12.46
N LYS A 251 -6.81 -13.22 -13.65
CA LYS A 251 -5.44 -13.73 -13.83
C LYS A 251 -4.42 -12.75 -13.27
N ASN A 252 -4.56 -11.46 -13.57
CA ASN A 252 -3.64 -10.42 -13.13
C ASN A 252 -3.66 -10.21 -11.62
N TRP A 253 -4.82 -10.34 -10.98
CA TRP A 253 -4.90 -10.39 -9.52
C TRP A 253 -4.07 -11.54 -8.92
N MET A 254 -4.16 -12.74 -9.50
CA MET A 254 -3.37 -13.89 -9.02
C MET A 254 -1.87 -13.73 -9.29
N TRP A 255 -1.53 -13.21 -10.47
CA TRP A 255 -0.13 -12.89 -10.81
C TRP A 255 0.48 -11.88 -9.85
N HIS A 256 -0.26 -10.81 -9.51
CA HIS A 256 0.19 -9.81 -8.55
C HIS A 256 0.47 -10.43 -7.18
N THR A 257 -0.38 -11.37 -6.73
CA THR A 257 -0.19 -12.10 -5.46
C THR A 257 1.01 -13.05 -5.44
N ASP A 258 1.59 -13.44 -6.59
CA ASP A 258 2.90 -14.15 -6.66
C ASP A 258 4.05 -13.14 -6.74
N TYR A 259 3.98 -12.21 -7.70
CA TYR A 259 5.08 -11.31 -8.04
C TYR A 259 5.33 -10.24 -6.98
N LYS A 260 4.26 -9.73 -6.37
CA LYS A 260 4.23 -8.72 -5.30
C LYS A 260 3.40 -9.27 -4.15
N ILE A 261 3.81 -10.43 -3.64
CA ILE A 261 3.14 -11.09 -2.53
C ILE A 261 3.20 -10.19 -1.28
N PRO A 262 2.05 -9.81 -0.68
CA PRO A 262 2.03 -9.09 0.59
C PRO A 262 2.75 -9.90 1.66
N ASN A 263 3.31 -9.23 2.67
CA ASN A 263 4.17 -9.89 3.67
C ASN A 263 5.38 -10.63 3.04
N GLY A 264 5.88 -10.14 1.91
CA GLY A 264 7.09 -10.64 1.28
C GLY A 264 8.30 -10.78 2.23
N VAL A 265 8.32 -10.09 3.37
CA VAL A 265 9.36 -10.21 4.41
C VAL A 265 9.41 -11.61 5.01
N HIS A 266 8.26 -12.26 5.10
CA HIS A 266 8.09 -13.63 5.58
C HIS A 266 8.18 -14.67 4.45
N VAL A 267 7.93 -14.26 3.20
CA VAL A 267 7.98 -15.15 2.04
C VAL A 267 9.40 -15.26 1.49
N TYR A 268 10.05 -14.12 1.27
CA TYR A 268 11.35 -14.02 0.61
C TYR A 268 12.38 -13.19 1.39
N GLY A 269 11.93 -12.39 2.37
CA GLY A 269 12.79 -11.45 3.08
C GLY A 269 13.45 -12.02 4.34
N ARG A 270 13.93 -11.11 5.20
CA ARG A 270 14.69 -11.46 6.41
C ARG A 270 13.90 -12.19 7.51
N ARG A 271 12.56 -12.16 7.46
CA ARG A 271 11.68 -12.86 8.41
C ARG A 271 11.18 -14.20 7.85
N TYR A 272 11.83 -14.71 6.80
CA TYR A 272 11.52 -16.02 6.22
C TYR A 272 11.59 -17.14 7.26
N ASN A 273 12.62 -17.18 8.10
CA ASN A 273 12.77 -18.22 9.14
C ASN A 273 12.13 -17.77 10.49
N PRO A 274 11.48 -18.65 11.29
CA PRO A 274 11.37 -20.10 11.10
C PRO A 274 10.19 -20.56 10.24
N PHE A 275 9.13 -19.77 10.14
CA PHE A 275 7.83 -20.27 9.67
C PHE A 275 7.63 -20.21 8.16
N GLY A 276 8.30 -19.30 7.47
CA GLY A 276 8.16 -19.15 6.03
C GLY A 276 8.51 -20.41 5.22
N PRO A 277 9.58 -21.16 5.55
CA PRO A 277 9.86 -22.46 4.93
C PRO A 277 8.74 -23.50 5.07
N ASP A 278 7.90 -23.40 6.12
CA ASP A 278 6.90 -24.41 6.43
C ASP A 278 5.66 -24.31 5.53
N ASN A 279 5.23 -23.09 5.17
CA ASN A 279 3.98 -22.87 4.43
C ASN A 279 4.17 -22.21 3.06
N TYR A 280 5.02 -21.19 2.94
CA TYR A 280 5.06 -20.38 1.72
C TYR A 280 5.51 -21.12 0.47
N PRO A 281 6.45 -22.08 0.49
CA PRO A 281 6.77 -22.87 -0.70
C PRO A 281 5.54 -23.55 -1.31
N ALA A 282 4.67 -24.14 -0.47
CA ALA A 282 3.43 -24.79 -0.93
C ALA A 282 2.38 -23.76 -1.37
N GLU A 283 2.30 -22.61 -0.70
CA GLU A 283 1.41 -21.51 -1.09
C GLU A 283 1.81 -20.91 -2.45
N ILE A 284 3.10 -20.66 -2.69
CA ILE A 284 3.63 -20.16 -3.97
C ILE A 284 3.33 -21.18 -5.09
N GLU A 285 3.56 -22.47 -4.84
CA GLU A 285 3.21 -23.52 -5.80
C GLU A 285 1.70 -23.49 -6.14
N LYS A 286 0.85 -23.37 -5.11
CA LYS A 286 -0.60 -23.26 -5.27
C LYS A 286 -1.00 -22.01 -6.05
N ILE A 287 -0.48 -20.83 -5.71
CA ILE A 287 -0.74 -19.55 -6.41
C ILE A 287 -0.41 -19.68 -7.89
N ARG A 288 0.72 -20.32 -8.23
CA ARG A 288 1.14 -20.52 -9.62
C ARG A 288 0.19 -21.46 -10.36
N GLN A 289 -0.21 -22.57 -9.75
CA GLN A 289 -1.23 -23.45 -10.34
C GLN A 289 -2.59 -22.75 -10.51
N MET A 290 -2.99 -21.92 -9.54
CA MET A 290 -4.19 -21.10 -9.65
C MET A 290 -4.06 -20.06 -10.76
N THR A 291 -2.88 -19.47 -10.96
CA THR A 291 -2.59 -18.58 -12.09
C THR A 291 -2.76 -19.31 -13.41
N ASP A 292 -2.22 -20.52 -13.54
CA ASP A 292 -2.37 -21.37 -14.74
C ASP A 292 -3.85 -21.73 -15.00
N ASN A 293 -4.65 -21.95 -13.95
CA ASN A 293 -6.10 -22.14 -14.10
C ASN A 293 -6.78 -20.88 -14.68
N ARG A 294 -6.34 -19.66 -14.33
CA ARG A 294 -6.87 -18.42 -14.92
C ARG A 294 -6.39 -18.23 -16.36
N GLU A 295 -5.18 -18.67 -16.71
CA GLU A 295 -4.75 -18.73 -18.11
C GLU A 295 -5.69 -19.63 -18.94
N ALA A 296 -6.05 -20.79 -18.40
CA ALA A 296 -7.03 -21.67 -19.03
C ALA A 296 -8.44 -21.03 -19.09
N ALA A 297 -8.82 -20.24 -18.10
CA ALA A 297 -10.08 -19.48 -18.11
C ALA A 297 -10.09 -18.40 -19.21
N ILE A 298 -8.97 -17.70 -19.45
CA ILE A 298 -8.82 -16.78 -20.59
C ILE A 298 -9.04 -17.54 -21.90
N GLN A 299 -8.41 -18.70 -22.08
CA GLN A 299 -8.62 -19.53 -23.28
C GLN A 299 -10.08 -19.98 -23.43
N ALA A 300 -10.76 -20.33 -22.33
CA ALA A 300 -12.19 -20.65 -22.35
C ALA A 300 -13.03 -19.44 -22.78
N SER A 301 -12.79 -18.26 -22.21
CA SER A 301 -13.45 -16.99 -22.59
C SER A 301 -13.26 -16.66 -24.06
N ILE A 302 -12.03 -16.78 -24.57
CA ILE A 302 -11.70 -16.61 -26.00
C ILE A 302 -12.54 -17.54 -26.89
N ASN A 303 -12.84 -18.75 -26.42
CA ASN A 303 -13.66 -19.73 -27.13
C ASN A 303 -15.16 -19.62 -26.86
N GLY A 304 -15.60 -18.71 -25.98
CA GLY A 304 -17.00 -18.55 -25.59
C GLY A 304 -17.50 -19.68 -24.69
N MET A 305 -16.59 -20.31 -23.95
CA MET A 305 -16.88 -21.38 -22.99
C MET A 305 -16.74 -20.83 -21.57
N LYS A 306 -17.54 -21.39 -20.64
CA LYS A 306 -17.35 -21.14 -19.21
C LYS A 306 -16.23 -22.03 -18.67
N TYR A 307 -15.46 -21.51 -17.73
CA TYR A 307 -14.44 -22.25 -17.00
C TYR A 307 -14.79 -22.26 -15.51
N ASP A 308 -14.89 -23.46 -14.94
CA ASP A 308 -15.18 -23.62 -13.51
C ASP A 308 -13.87 -23.48 -12.71
N LEU A 309 -13.57 -22.24 -12.31
CA LEU A 309 -12.38 -21.92 -11.52
C LEU A 309 -12.39 -22.63 -10.16
N ALA A 310 -13.55 -22.76 -9.51
CA ALA A 310 -13.63 -23.40 -8.20
C ALA A 310 -13.27 -24.90 -8.29
N ALA A 311 -13.80 -25.60 -9.30
CA ALA A 311 -13.47 -27.00 -9.53
C ALA A 311 -12.01 -27.21 -9.99
N ALA A 312 -11.43 -26.25 -10.71
CA ALA A 312 -10.02 -26.29 -11.09
C ALA A 312 -9.10 -26.03 -9.89
N ASP A 313 -9.44 -25.04 -9.05
CA ASP A 313 -8.66 -24.67 -7.86
C ASP A 313 -8.69 -25.73 -6.78
N ALA A 314 -9.78 -26.49 -6.67
CA ALA A 314 -9.87 -27.65 -5.78
C ALA A 314 -8.84 -28.76 -6.11
N LYS A 315 -8.25 -28.75 -7.33
CA LYS A 315 -7.23 -29.72 -7.77
C LYS A 315 -5.80 -29.21 -7.61
N THR A 316 -5.61 -27.98 -7.16
CA THR A 316 -4.29 -27.40 -6.88
C THR A 316 -3.68 -28.01 -5.62
N ARG A 317 -2.39 -27.74 -5.37
CA ARG A 317 -1.64 -28.20 -4.18
C ARG A 317 -2.47 -27.94 -2.92
N PRO A 318 -2.86 -28.98 -2.16
CA PRO A 318 -3.42 -28.78 -0.83
C PRO A 318 -2.38 -28.12 0.06
N LEU A 319 -2.81 -27.28 1.00
CA LEU A 319 -1.91 -26.64 1.96
C LEU A 319 -1.87 -27.47 3.24
N ASP A 320 -0.67 -27.72 3.74
CA ASP A 320 -0.49 -28.54 4.94
C ASP A 320 -0.95 -27.76 6.18
N PRO A 321 -1.65 -28.41 7.13
CA PRO A 321 -2.17 -27.73 8.31
C PRO A 321 -1.03 -27.31 9.23
N VAL A 322 -1.07 -26.06 9.68
CA VAL A 322 -0.15 -25.54 10.69
C VAL A 322 -0.64 -25.94 12.08
N LYS A 323 0.27 -26.52 12.87
CA LYS A 323 0.01 -26.81 14.27
C LYS A 323 0.23 -25.54 15.08
N THR A 324 -0.73 -25.21 15.92
CA THR A 324 -0.57 -24.06 16.83
C THR A 324 0.54 -24.32 17.83
N ASN A 325 1.31 -23.28 18.13
CA ASN A 325 2.27 -23.26 19.24
C ASN A 325 1.74 -22.47 20.45
N PHE A 326 0.43 -22.18 20.48
CA PHE A 326 -0.23 -21.53 21.59
C PHE A 326 -0.02 -22.29 22.91
N ASN A 327 0.33 -21.53 23.94
CA ASN A 327 0.53 -22.00 25.29
C ASN A 327 -0.29 -21.11 26.23
N PRO A 328 -1.35 -21.62 26.90
CA PRO A 328 -2.23 -20.82 27.74
C PRO A 328 -1.50 -20.02 28.83
N ASP A 329 -0.49 -20.61 29.47
CA ASP A 329 0.28 -19.93 30.52
C ASP A 329 1.02 -18.71 29.97
N LYS A 330 1.56 -18.82 28.75
CA LYS A 330 2.36 -17.77 28.10
C LYS A 330 1.55 -16.81 27.26
N ASN A 331 0.48 -17.26 26.62
CA ASN A 331 -0.25 -16.52 25.60
C ASN A 331 -1.59 -15.97 26.09
N GLY A 332 -2.14 -16.52 27.18
CA GLY A 332 -3.38 -16.04 27.79
C GLY A 332 -4.53 -17.01 27.62
N SER A 333 -5.74 -16.48 27.56
CA SER A 333 -6.96 -17.27 27.51
C SER A 333 -7.45 -17.43 26.07
N LEU A 334 -8.00 -18.60 25.74
CA LEU A 334 -8.79 -18.79 24.52
C LEU A 334 -10.23 -18.27 24.66
N LYS A 335 -10.64 -17.90 25.89
CA LYS A 335 -11.96 -17.31 26.15
C LYS A 335 -11.90 -15.81 25.88
N TYR A 336 -12.75 -15.35 24.97
CA TYR A 336 -13.09 -13.95 24.78
C TYR A 336 -14.16 -13.53 25.80
N LEU A 337 -14.05 -12.31 26.33
CA LEU A 337 -14.97 -11.74 27.30
C LEU A 337 -15.92 -10.75 26.62
N TYR A 338 -17.15 -10.66 27.10
CA TYR A 338 -18.21 -9.86 26.46
C TYR A 338 -18.97 -9.02 27.47
N GLY A 339 -19.58 -7.93 26.98
CA GLY A 339 -20.41 -7.01 27.76
C GLY A 339 -19.80 -6.66 29.13
N GLN A 340 -20.53 -6.96 30.19
CA GLN A 340 -20.10 -6.64 31.55
C GLN A 340 -18.89 -7.45 32.03
N GLU A 341 -18.66 -8.67 31.52
CA GLU A 341 -17.46 -9.45 31.88
C GLU A 341 -16.19 -8.74 31.39
N ALA A 342 -16.22 -8.21 30.16
CA ALA A 342 -15.10 -7.42 29.62
C ALA A 342 -14.90 -6.12 30.39
N LEU A 343 -15.99 -5.38 30.68
CA LEU A 343 -15.93 -4.12 31.44
C LEU A 343 -15.39 -4.31 32.86
N ASN A 344 -15.66 -5.45 33.51
CA ASN A 344 -15.15 -5.74 34.86
C ASN A 344 -13.63 -5.90 34.90
N GLU A 345 -13.00 -6.26 33.78
CA GLU A 345 -11.54 -6.36 33.65
C GLU A 345 -10.88 -5.00 33.39
N LEU A 346 -11.65 -3.95 33.09
CA LEU A 346 -11.16 -2.61 32.79
C LEU A 346 -11.21 -1.70 34.02
N LYS A 347 -10.16 -0.90 34.20
CA LYS A 347 -10.03 0.09 35.28
C LYS A 347 -9.66 1.44 34.72
N VAL A 348 -10.30 2.49 35.24
CA VAL A 348 -10.03 3.90 34.93
C VAL A 348 -9.84 4.71 36.22
N PRO A 349 -9.11 5.83 36.19
CA PRO A 349 -8.94 6.72 37.34
C PRO A 349 -10.26 7.29 37.89
N PRO A 350 -10.31 7.75 39.15
CA PRO A 350 -11.52 8.34 39.73
C PRO A 350 -12.09 9.50 38.89
N GLY A 351 -13.41 9.49 38.69
CA GLY A 351 -14.15 10.48 37.91
C GLY A 351 -14.27 10.14 36.42
N TYR A 352 -13.44 9.23 35.90
CA TYR A 352 -13.60 8.69 34.55
C TYR A 352 -14.59 7.53 34.54
N LYS A 353 -15.22 7.30 33.39
CA LYS A 353 -16.09 6.16 33.13
C LYS A 353 -15.74 5.57 31.76
N ILE A 354 -15.71 4.25 31.66
CA ILE A 354 -15.52 3.51 30.40
C ILE A 354 -16.74 2.64 30.13
N GLU A 355 -17.21 2.65 28.90
CA GLU A 355 -18.42 1.96 28.44
C GLU A 355 -18.15 1.25 27.12
N LEU A 356 -18.83 0.12 26.88
CA LEU A 356 -18.78 -0.56 25.59
C LEU A 356 -19.73 0.16 24.63
N PHE A 357 -19.19 0.70 23.54
CA PHE A 357 -19.95 1.40 22.50
C PHE A 357 -20.46 0.44 21.43
N ALA A 358 -19.60 -0.45 20.95
CA ALA A 358 -19.91 -1.44 19.91
C ALA A 358 -19.03 -2.69 20.06
N SER A 359 -19.56 -3.86 19.69
CA SER A 359 -18.78 -5.09 19.58
C SER A 359 -19.16 -5.89 18.34
N GLU A 360 -18.32 -6.86 18.01
CA GLU A 360 -18.55 -7.86 16.97
C GLU A 360 -19.84 -8.69 17.18
N GLU A 361 -20.36 -8.76 18.42
CA GLU A 361 -21.60 -9.49 18.71
C GLU A 361 -22.81 -8.80 18.09
N GLU A 362 -22.87 -7.47 18.15
CA GLU A 362 -23.92 -6.69 17.51
C GLU A 362 -23.60 -6.39 16.03
N PHE A 363 -22.31 -6.22 15.71
CA PHE A 363 -21.82 -5.74 14.42
C PHE A 363 -20.74 -6.66 13.87
N PRO A 364 -21.10 -7.75 13.15
CA PRO A 364 -20.13 -8.74 12.68
C PRO A 364 -19.04 -8.20 11.74
N ASN A 365 -19.26 -7.01 11.12
CA ASN A 365 -18.23 -6.37 10.31
C ASN A 365 -17.19 -5.60 11.14
N LEU A 366 -17.40 -5.39 12.44
CA LEU A 366 -16.39 -4.88 13.39
C LEU A 366 -15.36 -5.97 13.73
N ALA A 367 -14.80 -6.60 12.69
CA ALA A 367 -13.82 -7.66 12.79
C ALA A 367 -12.43 -7.10 12.46
N LYS A 368 -11.48 -7.25 13.39
CA LYS A 368 -10.13 -6.69 13.27
C LYS A 368 -10.11 -5.18 12.96
N PRO A 369 -10.74 -4.34 13.80
CA PRO A 369 -10.66 -2.89 13.64
C PRO A 369 -9.22 -2.40 13.85
N VAL A 370 -8.71 -1.55 12.96
CA VAL A 370 -7.30 -1.10 12.98
C VAL A 370 -7.09 0.41 13.03
N GLN A 371 -8.03 1.19 12.51
CA GLN A 371 -8.07 2.65 12.66
C GLN A 371 -9.53 3.13 12.70
N MET A 372 -9.79 4.24 13.38
CA MET A 372 -11.09 4.91 13.35
C MET A 372 -10.93 6.41 13.11
N THR A 373 -12.04 7.07 12.78
CA THR A 373 -12.18 8.52 12.83
C THR A 373 -13.65 8.94 12.90
N PHE A 374 -13.92 10.22 13.14
CA PHE A 374 -15.28 10.76 13.17
C PHE A 374 -15.57 11.65 11.97
N ASP A 375 -16.77 11.52 11.39
CA ASP A 375 -17.25 12.50 10.44
C ASP A 375 -17.87 13.72 11.12
N ASN A 376 -18.20 14.73 10.31
CA ASN A 376 -18.81 15.98 10.79
C ASN A 376 -20.26 15.83 11.31
N LYS A 377 -20.87 14.63 11.19
CA LYS A 377 -22.16 14.29 11.79
C LYS A 377 -22.00 13.60 13.14
N GLY A 378 -20.76 13.36 13.60
CA GLY A 378 -20.46 12.65 14.84
C GLY A 378 -20.59 11.13 14.74
N ARG A 379 -20.60 10.58 13.52
CA ARG A 379 -20.65 9.13 13.31
C ARG A 379 -19.23 8.56 13.35
N LEU A 380 -19.08 7.37 13.92
CA LEU A 380 -17.78 6.71 14.03
C LEU A 380 -17.51 5.88 12.78
N TRP A 381 -16.42 6.16 12.08
CA TRP A 381 -15.96 5.38 10.94
C TRP A 381 -14.83 4.46 11.40
N VAL A 382 -14.84 3.19 10.98
CA VAL A 382 -13.86 2.19 11.41
C VAL A 382 -13.36 1.39 10.21
N VAL A 383 -12.03 1.27 10.10
CA VAL A 383 -11.38 0.36 9.17
C VAL A 383 -11.26 -1.03 9.79
N CYS A 384 -11.83 -2.03 9.12
CA CYS A 384 -11.88 -3.42 9.58
C CYS A 384 -11.12 -4.32 8.61
N MET A 385 -10.14 -5.08 9.12
CA MET A 385 -9.22 -5.89 8.31
C MET A 385 -9.25 -7.38 8.68
N PRO A 386 -10.38 -8.09 8.48
CA PRO A 386 -10.48 -9.53 8.77
C PRO A 386 -9.49 -10.38 7.96
N SER A 387 -8.97 -9.88 6.83
CA SER A 387 -7.95 -10.60 6.05
C SER A 387 -6.58 -10.66 6.73
N TYR A 388 -6.35 -9.86 7.77
CA TYR A 388 -5.10 -9.84 8.52
C TYR A 388 -4.79 -11.21 9.15
N PRO A 389 -3.53 -11.70 9.13
CA PRO A 389 -2.34 -10.97 8.71
C PRO A 389 -2.08 -10.99 7.20
N HIS A 390 -2.69 -11.92 6.45
CA HIS A 390 -2.45 -12.08 5.02
C HIS A 390 -3.50 -13.02 4.39
N TYR A 391 -3.97 -12.70 3.19
CA TYR A 391 -4.71 -13.62 2.30
C TYR A 391 -4.07 -15.01 2.19
N LYS A 392 -4.87 -16.07 2.26
CA LYS A 392 -4.44 -17.47 2.07
C LYS A 392 -4.89 -17.99 0.70
N PRO A 393 -3.98 -18.50 -0.16
CA PRO A 393 -4.35 -19.01 -1.47
C PRO A 393 -5.38 -20.14 -1.41
N GLY A 394 -6.48 -19.97 -2.15
CA GLY A 394 -7.63 -20.87 -2.17
C GLY A 394 -8.82 -20.41 -1.33
N ASP A 395 -8.63 -19.43 -0.44
CA ASP A 395 -9.74 -18.76 0.23
C ASP A 395 -10.37 -17.71 -0.72
N ALA A 396 -11.55 -17.22 -0.36
CA ALA A 396 -12.19 -16.10 -1.04
C ALA A 396 -11.27 -14.86 -1.02
N LYS A 397 -11.38 -14.00 -2.03
CA LYS A 397 -10.62 -12.74 -2.06
C LYS A 397 -10.89 -11.93 -0.79
N PRO A 398 -9.89 -11.18 -0.28
CA PRO A 398 -10.06 -10.28 0.85
C PRO A 398 -11.27 -9.37 0.68
N ASN A 399 -12.01 -9.19 1.77
CA ASN A 399 -13.19 -8.34 1.83
C ASN A 399 -13.13 -7.47 3.09
N ASP A 400 -12.00 -6.78 3.24
CA ASP A 400 -11.80 -5.76 4.28
C ASP A 400 -12.72 -4.57 4.00
N LYS A 401 -13.10 -3.84 5.05
CA LYS A 401 -14.20 -2.88 4.99
C LYS A 401 -13.89 -1.57 5.71
N ILE A 402 -14.62 -0.54 5.31
CA ILE A 402 -14.85 0.65 6.13
C ILE A 402 -16.32 0.64 6.53
N ILE A 403 -16.60 0.69 7.83
CA ILE A 403 -17.96 0.73 8.38
C ILE A 403 -18.21 2.03 9.11
N ILE A 404 -19.47 2.43 9.19
CA ILE A 404 -19.96 3.59 9.94
C ILE A 404 -20.86 3.06 11.06
N LEU A 405 -20.58 3.44 12.30
CA LEU A 405 -21.32 3.10 13.49
C LEU A 405 -21.99 4.35 14.05
N GLU A 406 -23.29 4.24 14.35
CA GLU A 406 -24.11 5.35 14.83
C GLU A 406 -24.87 4.95 16.10
N ASP A 407 -24.93 5.87 17.06
CA ASP A 407 -25.89 5.85 18.16
C ASP A 407 -27.09 6.73 17.77
N THR A 408 -28.15 6.12 17.23
CA THR A 408 -29.29 6.88 16.70
C THR A 408 -30.29 7.29 17.80
N ASN A 409 -30.16 6.72 19.00
CA ASN A 409 -31.05 6.96 20.12
C ASN A 409 -30.41 7.78 21.28
N ASN A 410 -29.11 8.06 21.19
CA ASN A 410 -28.28 8.80 22.15
C ASN A 410 -28.16 8.13 23.54
N ASP A 411 -28.14 6.80 23.62
CA ASP A 411 -27.92 6.05 24.86
C ASP A 411 -26.44 5.76 25.17
N GLY A 412 -25.55 6.21 24.28
CA GLY A 412 -24.11 6.01 24.36
C GLY A 412 -23.62 4.70 23.74
N LYS A 413 -24.45 3.99 22.96
CA LYS A 413 -24.10 2.76 22.26
C LYS A 413 -24.47 2.83 20.78
N ALA A 414 -23.69 2.20 19.92
CA ALA A 414 -24.06 2.05 18.53
C ALA A 414 -25.28 1.12 18.40
N ASP A 415 -26.25 1.54 17.59
CA ASP A 415 -27.45 0.75 17.24
C ASP A 415 -27.65 0.59 15.72
N LYS A 416 -26.78 1.19 14.91
CA LYS A 416 -26.80 1.11 13.46
C LYS A 416 -25.39 0.97 12.89
N GLU A 417 -25.25 0.09 11.91
CA GLU A 417 -24.05 -0.06 11.07
C GLU A 417 -24.41 0.25 9.60
N THR A 418 -23.51 0.94 8.90
CA THR A 418 -23.51 1.07 7.45
C THR A 418 -22.15 0.65 6.90
N VAL A 419 -22.11 -0.22 5.89
CA VAL A 419 -20.86 -0.57 5.19
C VAL A 419 -20.61 0.48 4.11
N PHE A 420 -19.69 1.41 4.37
CA PHE A 420 -19.34 2.45 3.40
C PHE A 420 -18.58 1.87 2.20
N ALA A 421 -17.59 1.02 2.48
CA ALA A 421 -16.77 0.39 1.44
C ALA A 421 -16.44 -1.06 1.80
N GLU A 422 -16.39 -1.90 0.77
CA GLU A 422 -16.02 -3.31 0.86
C GLU A 422 -15.12 -3.74 -0.31
N GLY A 423 -14.63 -4.97 -0.29
CA GLY A 423 -13.68 -5.49 -1.28
C GLY A 423 -12.29 -4.86 -1.18
N LEU A 424 -11.93 -4.34 0.01
CA LEU A 424 -10.60 -3.80 0.27
C LEU A 424 -9.63 -4.94 0.65
N HIS A 425 -8.33 -4.65 0.53
CA HIS A 425 -7.26 -5.56 0.93
C HIS A 425 -6.11 -4.73 1.51
N VAL A 426 -5.77 -5.01 2.76
CA VAL A 426 -4.78 -4.27 3.54
C VAL A 426 -5.10 -2.76 3.66
N PRO A 427 -6.31 -2.36 4.11
CA PRO A 427 -6.59 -0.99 4.50
C PRO A 427 -6.09 -0.74 5.91
N VAL A 428 -4.89 -0.16 6.05
CA VAL A 428 -4.24 0.03 7.36
C VAL A 428 -4.57 1.38 7.97
N GLY A 429 -4.89 2.36 7.14
CA GLY A 429 -5.39 3.65 7.61
C GLY A 429 -6.23 4.42 6.60
N MET A 430 -6.98 5.39 7.11
CA MET A 430 -7.89 6.24 6.33
C MET A 430 -7.93 7.66 6.86
N GLU A 431 -8.35 8.60 6.01
CA GLU A 431 -8.78 9.94 6.40
C GLU A 431 -9.98 10.43 5.60
N ILE A 432 -10.87 11.17 6.27
CA ILE A 432 -12.08 11.77 5.66
C ILE A 432 -11.77 13.23 5.30
N THR A 433 -12.05 13.61 4.05
CA THR A 433 -11.80 14.96 3.54
C THR A 433 -12.99 15.46 2.72
N GLU A 434 -13.01 16.74 2.31
CA GLU A 434 -14.03 17.21 1.37
C GLU A 434 -13.98 16.51 0.00
N HIS A 435 -12.89 15.82 -0.32
CA HIS A 435 -12.74 15.07 -1.58
C HIS A 435 -13.33 13.65 -1.51
N GLY A 436 -13.62 13.13 -0.32
CA GLY A 436 -13.98 11.74 -0.07
C GLY A 436 -13.07 11.11 1.01
N VAL A 437 -13.02 9.78 1.02
CA VAL A 437 -12.22 9.01 1.99
C VAL A 437 -10.94 8.53 1.33
N PHE A 438 -9.80 9.02 1.79
CA PHE A 438 -8.50 8.47 1.44
C PHE A 438 -8.23 7.24 2.29
N VAL A 439 -7.73 6.17 1.68
CA VAL A 439 -7.46 4.90 2.38
C VAL A 439 -6.19 4.26 1.82
N SER A 440 -5.36 3.69 2.68
CA SER A 440 -4.28 2.80 2.22
C SER A 440 -4.87 1.51 1.66
N GLN A 441 -4.24 0.93 0.65
CA GLN A 441 -4.68 -0.35 0.09
C GLN A 441 -3.50 -1.09 -0.53
N GLY A 442 -2.77 -1.82 0.31
CA GLY A 442 -1.50 -2.42 -0.07
C GLY A 442 -0.53 -1.33 -0.54
N THR A 443 -0.03 -1.51 -1.76
CA THR A 443 0.93 -0.59 -2.41
C THR A 443 0.35 0.76 -2.89
N ASN A 444 -0.88 1.12 -2.49
CA ASN A 444 -1.63 2.25 -3.06
C ASN A 444 -2.24 3.17 -2.00
N LEU A 445 -2.35 4.45 -2.35
CA LEU A 445 -3.30 5.38 -1.74
C LEU A 445 -4.51 5.53 -2.66
N VAL A 446 -5.69 5.24 -2.13
CA VAL A 446 -6.96 5.19 -2.88
C VAL A 446 -7.90 6.26 -2.35
N LEU A 447 -8.65 6.90 -3.25
CA LEU A 447 -9.76 7.79 -2.93
C LEU A 447 -11.09 7.10 -3.22
N LEU A 448 -11.93 7.01 -2.19
CA LEU A 448 -13.29 6.49 -2.25
C LEU A 448 -14.28 7.66 -2.16
N LYS A 449 -15.30 7.69 -3.03
CA LYS A 449 -16.30 8.75 -3.02
C LYS A 449 -17.71 8.17 -3.05
N ASP A 450 -18.53 8.66 -2.13
CA ASP A 450 -19.99 8.65 -2.25
C ASP A 450 -20.39 9.88 -3.08
N THR A 451 -21.02 9.63 -4.23
CA THR A 451 -21.43 10.66 -5.20
C THR A 451 -22.93 10.92 -5.16
N ASN A 452 -23.69 10.15 -4.39
CA ASN A 452 -25.14 10.17 -4.38
C ASN A 452 -25.75 10.47 -2.99
N GLY A 453 -24.94 10.38 -1.92
CA GLY A 453 -25.30 10.70 -0.54
C GLY A 453 -25.95 9.55 0.23
N ASP A 454 -25.79 8.30 -0.21
CA ASP A 454 -26.35 7.10 0.44
C ASP A 454 -25.39 6.45 1.46
N ASP A 455 -24.25 7.08 1.74
CA ASP A 455 -23.19 6.58 2.62
C ASP A 455 -22.55 5.28 2.09
N HIS A 456 -22.53 5.07 0.76
CA HIS A 456 -21.76 4.03 0.09
C HIS A 456 -20.78 4.60 -0.94
N ALA A 457 -19.58 4.00 -1.03
CA ALA A 457 -18.59 4.41 -2.02
C ALA A 457 -19.02 3.99 -3.44
N ASP A 458 -19.40 4.96 -4.27
CA ASP A 458 -19.73 4.78 -5.69
C ASP A 458 -18.49 4.61 -6.58
N THR A 459 -17.39 5.25 -6.19
CA THR A 459 -16.16 5.28 -6.99
C THR A 459 -14.91 5.00 -6.17
N LYS A 460 -13.92 4.43 -6.85
CA LYS A 460 -12.61 4.08 -6.31
C LYS A 460 -11.53 4.50 -7.30
N GLU A 461 -10.65 5.38 -6.89
CA GLU A 461 -9.57 5.90 -7.72
C GLU A 461 -8.21 5.70 -7.04
N VAL A 462 -7.25 5.07 -7.73
CA VAL A 462 -5.88 4.92 -7.23
C VAL A 462 -5.13 6.24 -7.48
N ILE A 463 -4.97 7.03 -6.43
CA ILE A 463 -4.36 8.37 -6.49
C ILE A 463 -2.84 8.27 -6.56
N LEU A 464 -2.24 7.41 -5.73
CA LEU A 464 -0.80 7.15 -5.74
C LEU A 464 -0.55 5.64 -5.71
N SER A 465 0.46 5.20 -6.44
CA SER A 465 0.94 3.82 -6.47
C SER A 465 2.47 3.79 -6.36
N GLY A 466 3.01 2.73 -5.75
CA GLY A 466 4.44 2.57 -5.53
C GLY A 466 4.87 2.66 -4.06
N PHE A 467 3.91 2.62 -3.12
CA PHE A 467 4.22 2.23 -1.75
C PHE A 467 4.54 0.72 -1.69
N ASP A 468 5.03 0.22 -0.57
CA ASP A 468 5.46 -1.17 -0.42
C ASP A 468 4.63 -1.92 0.63
N ASP A 469 4.26 -3.16 0.32
CA ASP A 469 3.49 -4.08 1.17
C ASP A 469 4.32 -5.30 1.63
N HIS A 470 5.65 -5.20 1.50
CA HIS A 470 6.59 -6.24 1.90
C HIS A 470 6.39 -6.70 3.36
N ASP A 471 5.85 -5.86 4.22
CA ASP A 471 5.33 -6.22 5.53
C ASP A 471 4.01 -5.46 5.79
N THR A 472 2.87 -6.16 5.81
CA THR A 472 1.55 -5.53 5.73
C THR A 472 1.18 -4.68 6.94
N HIS A 473 1.84 -4.90 8.09
CA HIS A 473 1.65 -4.06 9.28
C HIS A 473 2.67 -2.91 9.36
N HIS A 474 3.55 -2.75 8.38
CA HIS A 474 4.48 -1.63 8.24
C HIS A 474 4.05 -0.64 7.16
N GLU A 475 3.02 -0.97 6.37
CA GLU A 475 2.48 -0.13 5.30
C GLU A 475 2.12 1.29 5.77
N ILE A 476 1.88 2.17 4.79
CA ILE A 476 1.38 3.51 5.07
C ILE A 476 0.14 3.45 5.99
N SER A 477 0.29 4.04 7.17
CA SER A 477 -0.62 3.89 8.31
C SER A 477 -0.56 5.12 9.21
N ALA A 478 -1.27 5.08 10.35
CA ALA A 478 -1.35 6.19 11.30
C ALA A 478 -1.72 7.51 10.61
N PHE A 479 -2.77 7.45 9.79
CA PHE A 479 -3.23 8.62 9.04
C PHE A 479 -3.75 9.68 10.01
N VAL A 480 -3.35 10.92 9.77
CA VAL A 480 -3.84 12.10 10.49
C VAL A 480 -3.73 13.33 9.59
N THR A 481 -4.65 14.29 9.69
CA THR A 481 -4.54 15.56 8.96
C THR A 481 -3.78 16.63 9.76
N ASP A 482 -3.01 17.45 9.04
CA ASP A 482 -2.52 18.72 9.58
C ASP A 482 -3.56 19.85 9.39
N GLU A 483 -3.29 21.02 9.94
CA GLU A 483 -4.21 22.17 9.93
C GLU A 483 -4.47 22.73 8.52
N SER A 484 -3.71 22.29 7.50
CA SER A 484 -3.95 22.64 6.09
C SER A 484 -4.83 21.64 5.36
N GLY A 485 -5.23 20.54 6.02
CA GLY A 485 -5.95 19.42 5.39
C GLY A 485 -5.03 18.46 4.62
N ALA A 486 -3.71 18.54 4.80
CA ALA A 486 -2.79 17.57 4.24
C ALA A 486 -2.69 16.35 5.14
N ILE A 487 -2.63 15.17 4.54
CA ILE A 487 -2.64 13.88 5.23
C ILE A 487 -1.21 13.46 5.52
N TYR A 488 -0.89 13.27 6.79
CA TYR A 488 0.33 12.60 7.23
C TYR A 488 0.10 11.10 7.31
N MET A 489 1.15 10.33 7.00
CA MET A 489 1.14 8.87 7.11
C MET A 489 2.54 8.38 7.48
N GLY A 490 2.60 7.36 8.33
CA GLY A 490 3.82 6.68 8.73
C GLY A 490 4.06 5.43 7.90
N GLU A 491 5.33 5.12 7.61
CA GLU A 491 5.76 3.87 6.97
C GLU A 491 6.84 3.22 7.85
N GLY A 492 6.78 1.91 8.03
CA GLY A 492 7.70 1.13 8.85
C GLY A 492 8.98 0.69 8.14
N VAL A 493 9.91 0.12 8.92
CA VAL A 493 11.18 -0.44 8.43
C VAL A 493 10.93 -1.59 7.43
N PHE A 494 11.95 -1.94 6.65
CA PHE A 494 11.95 -2.91 5.54
C PHE A 494 11.34 -2.41 4.24
N LEU A 495 10.41 -1.46 4.31
CA LEU A 495 9.67 -0.99 3.14
C LEU A 495 10.49 -0.07 2.24
N HIS A 496 10.19 -0.13 0.94
CA HIS A 496 10.79 0.70 -0.11
C HIS A 496 9.72 1.40 -0.95
N THR A 497 9.34 2.61 -0.55
CA THR A 497 8.46 3.47 -1.36
C THR A 497 9.20 4.05 -2.57
N ASN A 498 8.56 3.97 -3.74
CA ASN A 498 8.99 4.53 -5.03
C ASN A 498 7.78 5.09 -5.80
N VAL A 499 7.18 6.17 -5.29
CA VAL A 499 5.98 6.79 -5.87
C VAL A 499 6.38 7.83 -6.90
N GLU A 500 5.99 7.63 -8.16
CA GLU A 500 6.09 8.67 -9.18
C GLU A 500 4.96 9.70 -8.97
N THR A 501 5.27 11.00 -9.08
CA THR A 501 4.28 12.09 -8.88
C THR A 501 4.41 13.14 -9.99
N PRO A 502 3.48 14.12 -10.09
CA PRO A 502 3.61 15.28 -10.99
C PRO A 502 4.82 16.17 -10.69
N TYR A 503 5.47 15.96 -9.55
CA TYR A 503 6.58 16.76 -9.02
C TYR A 503 7.91 15.99 -9.02
N GLY A 504 7.91 14.76 -9.55
CA GLY A 504 9.04 13.84 -9.55
C GLY A 504 8.83 12.65 -8.64
N THR A 505 9.80 11.74 -8.63
CA THR A 505 9.69 10.47 -7.90
C THR A 505 10.07 10.65 -6.43
N VAL A 506 9.14 10.34 -5.53
CA VAL A 506 9.36 10.31 -4.08
C VAL A 506 9.83 8.91 -3.71
N ARG A 507 11.02 8.83 -3.12
CA ARG A 507 11.61 7.57 -2.65
C ARG A 507 11.82 7.56 -1.14
N ALA A 508 11.56 6.41 -0.53
CA ALA A 508 11.88 6.12 0.86
C ALA A 508 12.49 4.73 1.02
N THR A 509 13.24 4.55 2.10
CA THR A 509 13.81 3.25 2.46
C THR A 509 13.77 3.09 3.97
N ASN A 510 13.34 1.91 4.45
CA ASN A 510 13.35 1.56 5.86
C ASN A 510 12.53 2.52 6.75
N GLY A 511 11.36 2.90 6.26
CA GLY A 511 10.38 3.67 7.00
C GLY A 511 10.63 5.16 7.03
N GLY A 512 9.66 5.88 7.61
CA GLY A 512 9.64 7.32 7.62
C GLY A 512 8.22 7.86 7.68
N PHE A 513 8.07 9.11 7.27
CA PHE A 513 6.80 9.82 7.27
C PHE A 513 6.63 10.54 5.95
N MET A 514 5.42 10.47 5.43
CA MET A 514 4.98 11.17 4.23
C MET A 514 3.89 12.18 4.59
N ARG A 515 3.79 13.22 3.78
CA ARG A 515 2.72 14.21 3.82
C ARG A 515 2.16 14.34 2.41
N TYR A 516 0.88 14.06 2.25
CA TYR A 516 0.16 14.18 0.99
C TYR A 516 -0.81 15.36 1.06
N ASN A 517 -0.70 16.31 0.13
CA ASN A 517 -1.65 17.40 -0.02
C ASN A 517 -2.69 17.04 -1.11
N PRO A 518 -3.97 16.79 -0.74
CA PRO A 518 -5.02 16.43 -1.69
C PRO A 518 -5.34 17.52 -2.73
N ALA A 519 -5.27 18.80 -2.38
CA ALA A 519 -5.59 19.89 -3.30
C ALA A 519 -4.58 20.02 -4.47
N ARG A 520 -3.35 19.56 -4.26
CA ARG A 520 -2.22 19.70 -5.21
C ARG A 520 -1.70 18.38 -5.76
N HIS A 521 -2.26 17.26 -5.31
CA HIS A 521 -1.72 15.90 -5.48
C HIS A 521 -0.21 15.82 -5.19
N HIS A 522 0.25 16.51 -4.15
CA HIS A 522 1.67 16.64 -3.83
C HIS A 522 2.03 15.72 -2.67
N LEU A 523 2.84 14.70 -2.94
CA LEU A 523 3.42 13.82 -1.92
C LEU A 523 4.83 14.30 -1.58
N GLU A 524 5.13 14.41 -0.28
CA GLU A 524 6.45 14.77 0.21
C GLU A 524 6.89 13.80 1.31
N ARG A 525 8.17 13.41 1.31
CA ARG A 525 8.78 12.70 2.43
C ARG A 525 9.25 13.71 3.47
N VAL A 526 8.51 13.84 4.56
CA VAL A 526 8.77 14.85 5.61
C VAL A 526 9.86 14.42 6.58
N ALA A 527 10.06 13.11 6.77
CA ALA A 527 11.14 12.57 7.58
C ALA A 527 11.47 11.12 7.18
N GLN A 528 12.73 10.72 7.32
CA GLN A 528 13.17 9.32 7.18
C GLN A 528 14.10 9.00 8.33
N LEU A 529 13.56 8.36 9.35
CA LEU A 529 14.23 8.17 10.63
C LEU A 529 14.45 6.68 10.85
N SER A 530 15.40 6.34 11.74
CA SER A 530 15.62 4.94 12.14
C SER A 530 14.49 4.47 13.08
N ILE A 531 13.31 4.27 12.50
CA ILE A 531 12.07 3.94 13.18
C ILE A 531 11.61 2.55 12.73
N PRO A 532 11.36 1.61 13.65
CA PRO A 532 10.87 0.30 13.28
C PRO A 532 9.46 0.36 12.70
N ASN A 533 8.50 0.94 13.43
CA ASN A 533 7.12 1.00 12.96
C ASN A 533 6.36 2.16 13.63
N PRO A 534 6.02 3.24 12.90
CA PRO A 534 5.36 4.42 13.44
C PRO A 534 3.82 4.25 13.47
N TRP A 535 3.28 3.76 14.58
CA TRP A 535 1.84 3.52 14.78
C TRP A 535 1.12 4.68 15.49
N GLY A 536 1.60 5.91 15.34
CA GLY A 536 0.94 7.07 15.92
C GLY A 536 1.59 8.36 15.45
N ILE A 537 0.76 9.30 15.00
CA ILE A 537 1.14 10.66 14.64
C ILE A 537 0.04 11.55 15.21
N ALA A 538 0.42 12.63 15.88
CA ALA A 538 -0.54 13.60 16.39
C ALA A 538 0.05 15.01 16.39
N PHE A 539 -0.84 15.98 16.35
CA PHE A 539 -0.49 17.39 16.42
C PHE A 539 -0.96 17.97 17.76
N ASP A 540 -0.10 18.77 18.40
CA ASP A 540 -0.56 19.56 19.54
C ASP A 540 -1.41 20.75 19.06
N LYS A 541 -1.98 21.51 20.01
CA LYS A 541 -2.81 22.69 19.69
C LYS A 541 -2.11 23.80 18.90
N TRP A 542 -0.79 23.73 18.71
CA TRP A 542 0.03 24.70 17.99
C TRP A 542 0.51 24.14 16.63
N GLY A 543 0.03 22.96 16.23
CA GLY A 543 0.43 22.27 15.00
C GLY A 543 1.84 21.69 15.05
N GLN A 544 2.35 21.39 16.25
CA GLN A 544 3.62 20.68 16.40
C GLN A 544 3.38 19.19 16.23
N ASN A 545 4.15 18.55 15.35
CA ASN A 545 3.99 17.15 15.01
C ASN A 545 4.82 16.23 15.93
N PHE A 546 4.15 15.23 16.47
CA PHE A 546 4.75 14.18 17.29
C PHE A 546 4.45 12.81 16.70
N PHE A 547 5.27 11.83 17.03
CA PHE A 547 5.03 10.45 16.62
C PHE A 547 5.37 9.46 17.72
N ALA A 548 4.71 8.31 17.68
CA ALA A 548 4.99 7.15 18.51
C ALA A 548 5.59 6.02 17.66
N GLU A 549 6.63 5.33 18.16
CA GLU A 549 7.19 4.15 17.50
C GLU A 549 7.02 2.88 18.34
N THR A 550 6.51 1.84 17.70
CA THR A 550 6.02 0.61 18.33
C THR A 550 7.08 -0.13 19.13
N SER A 551 8.26 -0.33 18.53
CA SER A 551 9.30 -1.21 19.07
C SER A 551 10.32 -0.47 19.96
N GLY A 552 10.49 0.84 19.74
CA GLY A 552 11.31 1.74 20.57
C GLY A 552 10.64 2.16 21.88
N PRO A 553 9.43 1.64 22.13
CA PRO A 553 8.22 2.39 22.55
C PRO A 553 8.38 3.87 22.89
N ASP A 554 8.91 4.65 21.95
CA ASP A 554 9.20 6.06 22.17
C ASP A 554 8.06 6.94 21.65
N MET A 555 7.88 8.11 22.28
CA MET A 555 7.11 9.23 21.74
C MET A 555 8.08 10.40 21.53
N ARG A 556 8.04 11.04 20.37
CA ARG A 556 9.08 11.97 19.94
C ARG A 556 8.49 13.18 19.21
N TRP A 557 9.09 14.34 19.40
CA TRP A 557 8.83 15.52 18.56
C TRP A 557 9.51 15.34 17.20
N MET A 558 8.77 15.43 16.11
CA MET A 558 9.26 15.05 14.78
C MET A 558 10.22 16.09 14.19
N MET A 559 9.94 17.38 14.39
CA MET A 559 10.63 18.50 13.72
C MET A 559 12.17 18.42 13.75
N PRO A 560 12.84 18.08 14.87
CA PRO A 560 14.30 17.93 14.91
C PRO A 560 14.86 16.85 13.97
N GLY A 561 14.04 15.87 13.58
CA GLY A 561 14.39 14.78 12.67
C GLY A 561 13.94 14.98 11.22
N SER A 562 13.24 16.07 10.91
CA SER A 562 12.69 16.37 9.58
C SER A 562 13.74 16.90 8.61
N THR A 563 14.75 16.08 8.31
CA THR A 563 15.83 16.41 7.37
C THR A 563 15.66 15.70 6.03
N LYS A 564 16.11 16.33 4.93
CA LYS A 564 16.16 15.69 3.62
C LYS A 564 17.29 14.66 3.57
N ASN A 565 16.94 13.39 3.82
CA ASN A 565 17.90 12.28 3.79
C ASN A 565 18.07 11.72 2.37
N ARG A 566 19.27 11.19 2.08
CA ARG A 566 19.56 10.45 0.84
C ARG A 566 18.92 9.06 0.88
N TYR A 567 18.72 8.47 -0.29
CA TYR A 567 18.28 7.08 -0.40
C TYR A 567 19.19 6.14 0.41
N GLY A 568 18.59 5.15 1.09
CA GLY A 568 19.31 4.19 1.93
C GLY A 568 19.86 4.75 3.24
N GLN A 569 19.62 6.02 3.58
CA GLN A 569 20.13 6.64 4.81
C GLN A 569 19.00 7.17 5.70
N THR A 570 19.15 7.03 7.01
CA THR A 570 18.19 7.56 7.99
C THR A 570 18.79 8.73 8.77
N GLY A 571 17.93 9.68 9.15
CA GLY A 571 18.26 10.79 10.03
C GLY A 571 18.26 10.37 11.50
N HIS A 572 18.82 11.23 12.33
CA HIS A 572 18.79 11.04 13.78
C HIS A 572 17.38 11.31 14.33
N LYS A 573 16.96 10.48 15.28
CA LYS A 573 15.74 10.72 16.06
C LYS A 573 16.00 11.79 17.11
N SER A 574 14.98 12.59 17.46
CA SER A 574 15.01 13.42 18.68
C SER A 574 15.11 12.52 19.92
N PHE A 575 15.24 13.08 21.13
CA PHE A 575 15.11 12.31 22.37
C PHE A 575 13.66 11.83 22.59
N THR A 576 13.51 10.79 23.42
CA THR A 576 12.19 10.25 23.78
C THR A 576 11.54 11.12 24.84
N LEU A 577 10.24 11.32 24.71
CA LEU A 577 9.39 12.04 25.64
C LEU A 577 8.68 11.07 26.60
N ILE A 578 9.14 9.83 26.75
CA ILE A 578 8.62 8.88 27.72
C ILE A 578 9.68 8.63 28.80
N GLU A 579 9.29 8.72 30.08
CA GLU A 579 10.18 8.34 31.20
C GLU A 579 10.47 6.84 31.16
N ASP A 580 11.73 6.43 31.38
CA ASP A 580 12.17 5.03 31.30
C ASP A 580 11.28 4.03 32.05
N LYS A 581 10.80 4.40 33.25
CA LYS A 581 9.91 3.58 34.09
C LYS A 581 8.50 3.36 33.50
N HIS A 582 8.13 4.09 32.46
CA HIS A 582 6.81 4.05 31.82
C HIS A 582 6.86 3.62 30.35
N LEU A 583 8.03 3.25 29.83
CA LEU A 583 8.15 2.62 28.51
C LEU A 583 7.39 1.29 28.49
N VAL A 584 6.52 1.11 27.49
CA VAL A 584 5.70 -0.10 27.30
C VAL A 584 5.71 -0.49 25.84
N ARG A 585 5.96 -1.77 25.51
CA ARG A 585 6.05 -2.24 24.12
C ARG A 585 5.05 -3.39 23.86
N PRO A 586 4.37 -3.43 22.70
CA PRO A 586 4.37 -2.45 21.61
C PRO A 586 3.37 -1.30 21.83
N THR A 587 3.80 -0.07 21.53
CA THR A 587 2.91 1.10 21.49
C THR A 587 2.12 1.20 20.19
N SER A 588 0.93 1.80 20.28
CA SER A 588 0.04 2.10 19.16
C SER A 588 -0.87 3.29 19.50
N GLY A 589 -1.33 4.01 18.49
CA GLY A 589 -2.10 5.24 18.64
C GLY A 589 -1.30 6.36 19.31
N LEU A 590 -1.64 7.60 18.98
CA LEU A 590 -1.13 8.78 19.66
C LEU A 590 -2.18 9.87 19.55
N GLU A 591 -2.54 10.49 20.67
CA GLU A 591 -3.53 11.56 20.69
C GLU A 591 -3.22 12.58 21.79
N PHE A 592 -3.61 13.84 21.58
CA PHE A 592 -3.59 14.89 22.59
C PHE A 592 -4.96 15.12 23.20
N VAL A 593 -5.02 15.27 24.52
CA VAL A 593 -6.24 15.66 25.21
C VAL A 593 -6.58 17.11 24.87
N SER A 594 -7.55 17.29 23.98
CA SER A 594 -8.10 18.60 23.57
C SER A 594 -9.63 18.55 23.61
N SER A 595 -10.18 18.38 24.81
CA SER A 595 -11.62 18.19 25.01
C SER A 595 -12.10 18.77 26.35
N ARG A 596 -13.09 19.66 26.29
CA ARG A 596 -13.71 20.26 27.49
C ARG A 596 -14.46 19.24 28.36
N HIS A 597 -14.84 18.11 27.79
CA HIS A 597 -15.43 16.97 28.50
C HIS A 597 -14.44 16.39 29.52
N PHE A 598 -13.13 16.56 29.31
CA PHE A 598 -12.08 16.13 30.23
C PHE A 598 -11.62 17.29 31.14
N PRO A 599 -11.02 17.02 32.32
CA PRO A 599 -10.59 18.06 33.25
C PRO A 599 -9.63 19.10 32.64
N GLU A 600 -9.66 20.34 33.14
CA GLU A 600 -8.79 21.43 32.64
C GLU A 600 -7.30 21.14 32.84
N ASN A 601 -6.94 20.43 33.91
CA ASN A 601 -5.55 20.16 34.28
C ASN A 601 -4.88 19.06 33.42
N VAL A 602 -5.63 18.43 32.53
CA VAL A 602 -5.12 17.40 31.60
C VAL A 602 -5.09 17.85 30.15
N GLN A 603 -5.56 19.06 29.82
CA GLN A 603 -5.53 19.55 28.45
C GLN A 603 -4.09 19.71 27.96
N GLY A 604 -3.80 19.20 26.76
CA GLY A 604 -2.46 19.15 26.17
C GLY A 604 -1.58 17.99 26.66
N ASP A 605 -2.09 17.12 27.54
CA ASP A 605 -1.46 15.82 27.79
C ASP A 605 -1.57 14.93 26.54
N PHE A 606 -0.64 14.00 26.37
CA PHE A 606 -0.72 13.00 25.31
C PHE A 606 -1.06 11.61 25.85
N LEU A 607 -1.63 10.79 24.98
CA LEU A 607 -2.11 9.43 25.22
C LEU A 607 -1.39 8.44 24.30
N ILE A 608 -1.02 7.28 24.84
CA ILE A 608 -0.46 6.16 24.07
C ILE A 608 -1.09 4.85 24.52
N ASN A 609 -1.43 3.96 23.57
CA ASN A 609 -1.87 2.61 23.89
C ASN A 609 -0.71 1.63 23.94
N ASN A 610 -0.94 0.47 24.57
CA ASN A 610 -0.06 -0.67 24.48
C ASN A 610 -0.85 -1.99 24.57
N THR A 611 -0.40 -3.00 23.82
CA THR A 611 -1.14 -4.26 23.63
C THR A 611 -0.48 -5.51 24.23
N ILE A 612 0.77 -5.45 24.71
CA ILE A 612 1.49 -6.60 25.31
C ILE A 612 2.15 -6.20 26.63
N GLY A 613 1.96 -7.00 27.68
CA GLY A 613 2.48 -6.69 29.01
C GLY A 613 1.54 -5.73 29.74
N PHE A 614 1.70 -4.42 29.54
CA PHE A 614 0.72 -3.42 30.00
C PHE A 614 -0.46 -3.34 29.03
N LEU A 615 -1.67 -3.70 29.43
CA LEU A 615 -2.82 -3.71 28.52
C LEU A 615 -3.67 -2.50 28.80
N GLY A 616 -3.59 -1.46 27.97
CA GLY A 616 -4.26 -0.20 28.28
C GLY A 616 -3.67 1.04 27.63
N MET A 617 -3.99 2.17 28.24
CA MET A 617 -3.64 3.50 27.76
C MET A 617 -2.91 4.28 28.85
N LYS A 618 -1.76 4.87 28.52
CA LYS A 618 -1.00 5.75 29.41
C LYS A 618 -1.20 7.20 29.03
N GLN A 619 -1.29 8.06 30.05
CA GLN A 619 -1.42 9.49 29.89
C GLN A 619 -0.20 10.21 30.47
N HIS A 620 0.34 11.15 29.71
CA HIS A 620 1.55 11.88 30.05
C HIS A 620 1.33 13.39 29.90
N GLN A 621 1.73 14.14 30.92
CA GLN A 621 1.75 15.59 30.87
C GLN A 621 2.89 16.06 29.99
N LEU A 622 2.59 16.83 28.94
CA LEU A 622 3.60 17.50 28.12
C LEU A 622 3.83 18.93 28.63
N THR A 623 5.09 19.34 28.69
CA THR A 623 5.49 20.70 29.07
C THR A 623 6.56 21.24 28.13
N ASP A 624 6.40 22.48 27.71
CA ASP A 624 7.43 23.24 26.99
C ASP A 624 8.69 23.42 27.88
N ASP A 625 9.86 23.17 27.32
CA ASP A 625 11.18 23.30 27.97
C ASP A 625 12.11 24.27 27.20
N GLY A 626 11.54 25.20 26.43
CA GLY A 626 12.23 26.22 25.65
C GLY A 626 12.70 25.72 24.29
N THR A 627 13.72 24.85 24.25
CA THR A 627 14.28 24.34 22.97
C THR A 627 13.63 23.03 22.51
N GLY A 628 12.56 22.60 23.16
CA GLY A 628 11.86 21.34 22.92
C GLY A 628 10.86 21.07 24.03
N TYR A 629 10.59 19.80 24.31
CA TYR A 629 9.57 19.38 25.26
C TYR A 629 10.12 18.46 26.34
N LYS A 630 9.45 18.44 27.48
CA LYS A 630 9.55 17.41 28.51
C LYS A 630 8.19 16.77 28.71
N SER A 631 8.18 15.55 29.24
CA SER A 631 6.95 14.95 29.73
C SER A 631 7.13 14.33 31.11
N LYS A 632 5.99 14.07 31.75
CA LYS A 632 5.90 13.27 32.96
C LYS A 632 4.67 12.38 32.89
N HIS A 633 4.81 11.10 33.24
CA HIS A 633 3.66 10.22 33.40
C HIS A 633 2.70 10.80 34.44
N ARG A 634 1.44 10.86 34.07
CA ARG A 634 0.37 11.34 34.94
C ARG A 634 -0.37 10.19 35.57
N GLN A 635 -0.88 9.28 34.73
CA GLN A 635 -1.70 8.17 35.15
C GLN A 635 -1.77 7.10 34.05
N ASP A 636 -2.14 5.90 34.44
CA ASP A 636 -2.62 4.88 33.51
C ASP A 636 -4.14 5.12 33.36
N LEU A 637 -4.54 5.73 32.24
CA LEU A 637 -5.92 6.17 32.01
C LEU A 637 -6.87 4.97 31.85
N ILE A 638 -6.39 3.89 31.24
CA ILE A 638 -7.11 2.63 31.09
C ILE A 638 -6.13 1.50 31.40
N VAL A 639 -6.57 0.53 32.20
CA VAL A 639 -5.83 -0.71 32.48
C VAL A 639 -6.78 -1.89 32.39
N SER A 640 -6.39 -2.92 31.65
CA SER A 640 -7.11 -4.18 31.54
C SER A 640 -6.33 -5.35 32.17
N SER A 641 -7.04 -6.25 32.84
CA SER A 641 -6.53 -7.59 33.18
C SER A 641 -6.94 -8.68 32.17
N ASP A 642 -7.81 -8.37 31.21
CA ASP A 642 -8.11 -9.27 30.09
C ASP A 642 -6.91 -9.36 29.16
N ARG A 643 -6.30 -10.55 29.09
CA ARG A 643 -5.13 -10.79 28.25
C ARG A 643 -5.42 -10.68 26.76
N ASN A 644 -6.68 -10.67 26.32
CA ASN A 644 -7.07 -10.50 24.92
C ASN A 644 -7.44 -9.05 24.56
N PHE A 645 -7.46 -8.13 25.52
CA PHE A 645 -7.67 -6.70 25.28
C PHE A 645 -6.42 -6.05 24.65
N ARG A 646 -6.55 -5.61 23.40
CA ARG A 646 -5.50 -5.07 22.54
C ARG A 646 -5.90 -3.67 22.01
N PRO A 647 -5.67 -2.60 22.79
CA PRO A 647 -6.01 -1.26 22.33
C PRO A 647 -5.06 -0.82 21.21
N VAL A 648 -5.56 -0.53 20.01
CA VAL A 648 -4.73 -0.24 18.83
C VAL A 648 -4.83 1.20 18.35
N ASP A 649 -5.96 1.88 18.59
CA ASP A 649 -6.19 3.25 18.13
C ASP A 649 -7.14 4.01 19.06
N MET A 650 -7.09 5.35 19.04
CA MET A 650 -7.91 6.22 19.88
C MET A 650 -8.19 7.56 19.20
N GLU A 651 -9.36 8.14 19.44
CA GLU A 651 -9.73 9.45 18.88
C GLU A 651 -10.80 10.13 19.73
N PHE A 652 -10.73 11.46 19.83
CA PHE A 652 -11.78 12.25 20.46
C PHE A 652 -12.94 12.48 19.49
N ALA A 653 -14.15 12.11 19.93
CA ALA A 653 -15.38 12.40 19.20
C ALA A 653 -15.74 13.89 19.25
N PRO A 654 -16.57 14.40 18.32
CA PRO A 654 -17.05 15.79 18.34
C PRO A 654 -17.80 16.19 19.63
N ASP A 655 -18.36 15.23 20.37
CA ASP A 655 -18.98 15.46 21.68
C ASP A 655 -17.96 15.62 22.83
N GLY A 656 -16.67 15.41 22.55
CA GLY A 656 -15.55 15.51 23.47
C GLY A 656 -15.24 14.21 24.24
N SER A 657 -16.01 13.14 24.07
CA SER A 657 -15.67 11.85 24.65
C SER A 657 -14.53 11.17 23.87
N LEU A 658 -13.75 10.33 24.54
CA LEU A 658 -12.62 9.61 23.92
C LEU A 658 -13.07 8.21 23.53
N TYR A 659 -12.81 7.80 22.30
CA TYR A 659 -13.07 6.45 21.83
C TYR A 659 -11.78 5.65 21.74
N LEU A 660 -11.90 4.33 21.86
CA LEU A 660 -10.78 3.39 21.80
C LEU A 660 -11.15 2.14 21.03
N ILE A 661 -10.34 1.77 20.05
CA ILE A 661 -10.43 0.48 19.38
C ILE A 661 -9.71 -0.56 20.22
N ASP A 662 -10.41 -1.66 20.51
CA ASP A 662 -9.82 -2.89 20.98
C ASP A 662 -9.89 -3.96 19.88
N TRP A 663 -8.71 -4.35 19.38
CA TRP A 663 -8.52 -5.34 18.35
C TRP A 663 -8.84 -6.78 18.80
N HIS A 664 -9.08 -6.99 20.11
CA HIS A 664 -9.58 -8.19 20.77
C HIS A 664 -8.99 -9.51 20.23
N ASN A 665 -7.73 -9.80 20.57
CA ASN A 665 -6.96 -10.83 19.86
C ASN A 665 -6.12 -11.73 20.78
N ILE A 666 -6.25 -13.05 20.56
CA ILE A 666 -5.46 -14.11 21.19
C ILE A 666 -4.01 -14.11 20.68
N LEU A 667 -3.81 -14.07 19.35
CA LEU A 667 -2.50 -14.18 18.70
C LEU A 667 -2.13 -12.92 17.94
N ILE A 668 -1.11 -12.21 18.42
CA ILE A 668 -0.66 -10.95 17.80
C ILE A 668 0.60 -11.14 16.95
N GLY A 669 1.70 -11.60 17.54
CA GLY A 669 3.03 -11.48 16.91
C GLY A 669 3.30 -12.47 15.76
N HIS A 670 3.95 -12.01 14.68
CA HIS A 670 4.32 -12.84 13.52
C HIS A 670 5.63 -13.62 13.69
N MET A 671 6.51 -13.17 14.58
CA MET A 671 7.76 -13.88 14.89
C MET A 671 7.55 -15.02 15.89
N GLN A 672 6.50 -14.92 16.72
CA GLN A 672 6.17 -15.87 17.76
C GLN A 672 5.19 -16.94 17.28
N HIS A 673 4.34 -16.60 16.31
CA HIS A 673 3.28 -17.48 15.80
C HIS A 673 3.27 -17.45 14.27
N ASN A 674 3.10 -18.63 13.67
CA ASN A 674 2.96 -18.75 12.23
C ASN A 674 1.77 -17.89 11.73
N ALA A 675 1.90 -17.30 10.53
CA ALA A 675 0.83 -16.51 9.91
C ALA A 675 -0.44 -17.33 9.61
N ARG A 676 -0.31 -18.66 9.50
CA ARG A 676 -1.39 -19.62 9.27
C ARG A 676 -1.79 -20.41 10.52
N ASP A 677 -1.36 -19.98 11.71
CA ASP A 677 -1.79 -20.60 12.97
C ASP A 677 -3.33 -20.59 13.05
N PRO A 678 -4.00 -21.72 13.34
CA PRO A 678 -5.46 -21.79 13.37
C PRO A 678 -6.13 -20.94 14.45
N LEU A 679 -5.35 -20.40 15.40
CA LEU A 679 -5.82 -19.46 16.42
C LEU A 679 -5.59 -17.98 16.04
N ARG A 680 -5.12 -17.69 14.81
CA ARG A 680 -5.21 -16.34 14.26
C ARG A 680 -6.68 -15.97 14.17
N ASP A 681 -7.05 -14.95 14.92
CA ASP A 681 -8.42 -14.44 14.89
C ASP A 681 -8.67 -13.63 13.62
N HIS A 682 -9.92 -13.62 13.17
CA HIS A 682 -10.41 -12.92 11.97
C HIS A 682 -11.78 -12.27 12.18
N THR A 683 -12.36 -12.35 13.40
CA THR A 683 -13.78 -12.03 13.61
C THR A 683 -14.06 -11.11 14.79
N HIS A 684 -13.11 -10.88 15.70
CA HIS A 684 -13.36 -10.12 16.92
C HIS A 684 -12.88 -8.67 16.82
N GLY A 685 -13.53 -7.76 17.57
CA GLY A 685 -13.21 -6.34 17.58
C GLY A 685 -14.25 -5.52 18.34
N ARG A 686 -13.79 -4.57 19.16
CA ARG A 686 -14.64 -3.78 20.04
C ARG A 686 -14.28 -2.31 19.99
N VAL A 687 -15.25 -1.45 20.29
CA VAL A 687 -15.04 -0.02 20.52
C VAL A 687 -15.55 0.35 21.91
N TYR A 688 -14.71 1.03 22.68
CA TYR A 688 -15.05 1.58 23.99
C TYR A 688 -15.14 3.10 23.93
N ARG A 689 -16.01 3.68 24.75
CA ARG A 689 -16.16 5.12 24.97
C ARG A 689 -15.76 5.48 26.39
N VAL A 690 -14.97 6.54 26.54
CA VAL A 690 -14.46 7.06 27.81
C VAL A 690 -14.96 8.49 28.03
N THR A 691 -15.57 8.71 29.18
CA THR A 691 -16.19 9.98 29.58
C THR A 691 -15.70 10.44 30.96
N TYR A 692 -15.95 11.71 31.30
CA TYR A 692 -15.80 12.25 32.64
C TYR A 692 -17.15 12.82 33.10
N PRO A 693 -18.06 12.01 33.69
CA PRO A 693 -19.49 12.34 33.80
C PRO A 693 -19.85 13.63 34.53
N SER A 694 -18.96 14.18 35.37
CA SER A 694 -19.19 15.47 36.04
C SER A 694 -18.94 16.69 35.13
N ARG A 695 -18.50 16.47 33.89
CA ARG A 695 -18.24 17.49 32.87
C ARG A 695 -18.97 17.09 31.58
N PRO A 696 -20.31 17.28 31.52
CA PRO A 696 -21.11 16.87 30.38
C PRO A 696 -20.71 17.58 29.09
#